data_AF-A0A8K0WIG3-F1
#
_entry.id   AF-A0A8K0WIG3-F1
#
_cell.length_a   1.000
_cell.length_b   1.000
_cell.length_c   1.000
_cell.angle_alpha   90.00
_cell.angle_beta   90.00
_cell.angle_gamma   90.00
#
_symmetry.space_group_name_H-M   'P 1'
#
loop_
_entity.id
_entity.type
_entity.pdbx_description
1 polymer ?
#
loop_
_entity_poly.entity_id
_entity_poly.type
_entity_poly.pdbx_seq_one_letter_code
_entity_poly.pdbx_strand_id
1 'polypeptide(L)'
;MENQPDNRIIDLTSLDLFLEHVPDPGGRRLIREQILFAAQIVEKKEDEVTRLKAEAEAVYTQVQEQKGKLEAQQKALTDEQTRLNAIADKACTLPDQVDGLTRQVSQMSLSLTKDSKTVVDRLDTVRTSFRDHLEKSLQAFKSDVAKVVDKFDAGQRSAQDRSAESLQVIKDDIAERITGLSNTSLSREKSLMDEIARLTRLAVSEIEQKLKTEMIKVDKSLAALTVDQQLLLDTLTGDADVVGTWATRAQVEPLAARLEAIVKSVGSLPSKADLPQALEEAGFYRHFNEYADLLEKCQKMTQERDQSRMESQSLRAEMKVLEDRAAIEVDAAKNREALANEKLEGERQRVQRRDDAIQDLQDTCDATYQQLQEAQGSLEDFADLQQQLQDARASLEAAETAAQELQQTRDQLRRSEEAEGRYSREIVRQRASIEQEKKLNKERSQQISEMGDHLADAKVGREQAEQARVKAEEMAAQLQTSFQDQRVLQKELKDAWANEKVRLQEELSRQRSLLEDHDKTLELLRSKTESLERDNSERTSAVHASNVQLEKATADVKALEHMLSSATAVQDALRSELTAVNSSEDTAKKFAANLEEQFQAKKSDCNVLEGRLSVLRHELATARSGEETAKQSVNDLQQQLHVAIDRVTAVEGQLSVHNAQQWVTIPEGVTGDLAKMYLRLADEFRDIPSAPESCHGLDMSQLAVKLAPILDDFDAKENLVRFLDAGHDNWHCLSQVLNGDPRCEVNGGACLTHGSGCVKVRVMQLDEKVLDFTN
;
A
#
# COMPACT_ATOMS: atom_id res chain seq x y z
N MET A 1 16.24 -17.95 -68.29
CA MET A 1 16.45 -19.14 -67.44
C MET A 1 16.01 -18.74 -66.05
N GLU A 2 14.74 -18.98 -65.73
CA GLU A 2 14.23 -18.80 -64.37
C GLU A 2 14.86 -19.87 -63.48
N ASN A 3 15.36 -19.46 -62.31
CA ASN A 3 15.97 -20.35 -61.33
C ASN A 3 14.95 -21.41 -60.92
N GLN A 4 15.10 -22.63 -61.42
CA GLN A 4 14.30 -23.75 -60.95
C GLN A 4 14.63 -23.99 -59.47
N PRO A 5 13.61 -24.18 -58.60
CA PRO A 5 13.83 -24.50 -57.21
C PRO A 5 14.55 -25.85 -57.12
N ASP A 6 15.72 -25.84 -56.49
CA ASP A 6 16.56 -27.02 -56.28
C ASP A 6 15.83 -27.95 -55.30
N ASN A 7 15.24 -29.03 -55.80
CA ASN A 7 14.48 -30.01 -55.02
C ASN A 7 15.41 -31.15 -54.60
N ARG A 8 15.59 -31.34 -53.30
CA ARG A 8 16.51 -32.33 -52.72
C ARG A 8 15.96 -33.76 -52.80
N ILE A 9 14.64 -33.91 -52.89
CA ILE A 9 13.96 -35.20 -52.79
C ILE A 9 13.72 -35.82 -54.16
N ILE A 10 13.44 -35.00 -55.18
CA ILE A 10 13.10 -35.47 -56.51
C ILE A 10 14.03 -34.86 -57.55
N ASP A 11 14.72 -35.72 -58.30
CA ASP A 11 15.44 -35.28 -59.51
C ASP A 11 14.43 -34.80 -60.56
N LEU A 12 14.38 -33.48 -60.73
CA LEU A 12 13.46 -32.81 -61.64
C LEU A 12 13.67 -33.24 -63.09
N THR A 13 14.89 -33.65 -63.45
CA THR A 13 15.22 -34.14 -64.80
C THR A 13 14.52 -35.45 -65.09
N SER A 14 14.57 -36.37 -64.14
CA SER A 14 13.90 -37.68 -64.24
C SER A 14 12.38 -37.54 -64.19
N LEU A 15 11.86 -36.61 -63.39
CA LEU A 15 10.43 -36.30 -63.34
C LEU A 15 9.94 -35.73 -64.68
N ASP A 16 10.67 -34.78 -65.25
CA ASP A 16 10.30 -34.15 -66.52
C ASP A 16 10.32 -35.17 -67.67
N LEU A 17 11.30 -36.07 -67.70
CA LEU A 17 11.38 -37.18 -68.66
C LEU A 17 10.20 -38.17 -68.52
N PHE A 18 9.81 -38.50 -67.28
CA PHE A 18 8.64 -39.35 -67.05
C PHE A 18 7.35 -38.69 -67.55
N LEU A 19 7.20 -37.40 -67.28
CA LEU A 19 6.02 -36.62 -67.63
C LEU A 19 5.90 -36.34 -69.14
N GLU A 20 6.96 -36.52 -69.94
CA GLU A 20 6.88 -36.48 -71.40
C GLU A 20 5.90 -37.50 -72.00
N HIS A 21 5.65 -38.60 -71.29
CA HIS A 21 4.71 -39.65 -71.70
C HIS A 21 3.24 -39.28 -71.46
N VAL A 22 2.96 -38.17 -70.77
CA VAL A 22 1.60 -37.64 -70.58
C VAL A 22 1.24 -36.80 -71.82
N PRO A 23 0.24 -37.21 -72.62
CA PRO A 23 -0.05 -36.58 -73.91
C PRO A 23 -0.70 -35.19 -73.79
N ASP A 24 -1.40 -34.92 -72.68
CA ASP A 24 -2.00 -33.61 -72.42
C ASP A 24 -1.00 -32.66 -71.72
N PRO A 25 -0.62 -31.52 -72.34
CA PRO A 25 0.29 -30.56 -71.73
C PRO A 25 -0.27 -29.94 -70.44
N GLY A 26 -1.59 -29.78 -70.34
CA GLY A 26 -2.26 -29.24 -69.15
C GLY A 26 -2.13 -30.18 -67.97
N GLY A 27 -2.48 -31.46 -68.17
CA GLY A 27 -2.32 -32.53 -67.20
C GLY A 27 -0.86 -32.74 -66.79
N ARG A 28 0.09 -32.65 -67.73
CA ARG A 28 1.53 -32.72 -67.44
C ARG A 28 1.96 -31.66 -66.44
N ARG A 29 1.56 -30.41 -66.67
CA ARG A 29 1.88 -29.29 -65.78
C ARG A 29 1.26 -29.46 -64.40
N LEU A 30 -0.01 -29.87 -64.35
CA LEU A 30 -0.72 -30.09 -63.08
C LEU A 30 -0.07 -31.21 -62.25
N ILE A 31 0.27 -32.34 -62.87
CA ILE A 31 0.95 -33.46 -62.18
C ILE A 31 2.33 -33.03 -61.69
N ARG A 32 3.08 -32.27 -62.50
CA ARG A 32 4.38 -31.72 -62.09
C ARG A 32 4.26 -30.80 -60.88
N GLU A 33 3.31 -29.87 -60.90
CA GLU A 33 3.06 -28.94 -59.80
C GLU A 33 2.63 -29.68 -58.53
N GLN A 34 1.78 -30.71 -58.63
CA GLN A 34 1.38 -31.53 -57.48
C GLN A 34 2.54 -32.34 -56.89
N ILE A 35 3.41 -32.92 -57.73
CA ILE A 35 4.58 -33.68 -57.28
C ILE A 35 5.60 -32.74 -56.63
N LEU A 36 5.85 -31.57 -57.20
CA LEU A 36 6.71 -30.55 -56.62
C LEU A 36 6.17 -30.06 -55.27
N PHE A 37 4.87 -29.80 -55.18
CA PHE A 37 4.22 -29.40 -53.94
C PHE A 37 4.32 -30.49 -52.87
N ALA A 38 4.08 -31.75 -53.24
CA ALA A 38 4.26 -32.89 -52.33
C ALA A 38 5.71 -33.01 -51.85
N ALA A 39 6.69 -32.85 -52.74
CA ALA A 39 8.10 -32.89 -52.38
C ALA A 39 8.48 -31.74 -51.43
N GLN A 40 8.01 -30.52 -51.66
CA GLN A 40 8.22 -29.39 -50.75
C GLN A 40 7.64 -29.64 -49.36
N ILE A 41 6.47 -30.30 -49.27
CA ILE A 41 5.90 -30.70 -47.98
C ILE A 41 6.83 -31.70 -47.27
N VAL A 42 7.36 -32.68 -47.99
CA VAL A 42 8.26 -33.69 -47.41
C VAL A 42 9.58 -33.03 -46.95
N GLU A 43 10.17 -32.14 -47.74
CA GLU A 43 11.38 -31.38 -47.33
C GLU A 43 11.13 -30.58 -46.06
N LYS A 44 10.02 -29.85 -46.00
CA LYS A 44 9.64 -29.09 -44.81
C LYS A 44 9.45 -29.99 -43.59
N LYS A 45 8.93 -31.20 -43.77
CA LYS A 45 8.78 -32.19 -42.70
C LYS A 45 10.09 -32.84 -42.30
N GLU A 46 11.01 -33.06 -43.23
CA GLU A 46 12.35 -33.54 -42.94
C GLU A 46 13.17 -32.51 -42.14
N ASP A 47 13.07 -31.23 -42.51
CA ASP A 47 13.67 -30.13 -41.75
C ASP A 47 13.05 -30.03 -40.34
N GLU A 48 11.72 -30.18 -40.22
CA GLU A 48 11.02 -30.19 -38.92
C GLU A 48 11.46 -31.36 -38.04
N VAL A 49 11.58 -32.57 -38.60
CA VAL A 49 12.07 -33.75 -37.88
C VAL A 49 13.52 -33.58 -37.46
N THR A 50 14.37 -33.02 -38.33
CA THR A 50 15.78 -32.77 -38.02
C THR A 50 15.92 -31.76 -36.88
N ARG A 51 15.11 -30.69 -36.90
CA ARG A 51 15.04 -29.71 -35.82
C ARG A 51 14.55 -30.34 -34.51
N LEU A 52 13.46 -31.10 -34.54
CA LEU A 52 12.92 -31.76 -33.35
C LEU A 52 13.91 -32.78 -32.77
N LYS A 53 14.66 -33.48 -33.62
CA LYS A 53 15.71 -34.39 -33.17
C LYS A 53 16.84 -33.64 -32.48
N ALA A 54 17.30 -32.52 -33.03
CA ALA A 54 18.31 -31.67 -32.40
C ALA A 54 17.83 -31.09 -31.06
N GLU A 55 16.57 -30.66 -30.98
CA GLU A 55 15.94 -30.20 -29.73
C GLU A 55 15.85 -31.34 -28.69
N ALA A 56 15.47 -32.55 -29.11
CA ALA A 56 15.41 -33.71 -28.23
C ALA A 56 16.79 -34.15 -27.72
N GLU A 57 17.83 -34.11 -28.56
CA GLU A 57 19.20 -34.41 -28.16
C GLU A 57 19.76 -33.34 -27.19
N ALA A 58 19.41 -32.07 -27.39
CA ALA A 58 19.75 -30.99 -26.46
C ALA A 58 19.08 -31.19 -25.09
N VAL A 59 17.78 -31.50 -25.06
CA VAL A 59 17.04 -31.78 -23.82
C VAL A 59 17.61 -33.04 -23.13
N TYR A 60 17.90 -34.10 -23.88
CA TYR A 60 18.50 -35.30 -23.32
C TYR A 60 19.85 -35.02 -22.66
N THR A 61 20.70 -34.21 -23.31
CA THR A 61 22.00 -33.80 -22.76
C THR A 61 21.84 -32.98 -21.48
N GLN A 62 20.88 -32.05 -21.46
CA GLN A 62 20.55 -31.25 -20.27
C GLN A 62 20.06 -32.13 -19.10
N VAL A 63 19.22 -33.13 -19.39
CA VAL A 63 18.73 -34.08 -18.37
C VAL A 63 19.87 -34.94 -17.82
N GLN A 64 20.80 -35.39 -18.66
CA GLN A 64 21.99 -36.13 -18.19
C GLN A 64 22.89 -35.26 -17.30
N GLU A 65 23.08 -33.99 -17.64
CA GLU A 65 23.83 -33.05 -16.81
C GLU A 65 23.14 -32.81 -15.45
N GLN A 66 21.82 -32.61 -15.44
CA GLN A 66 21.05 -32.45 -14.21
C GLN A 66 21.08 -33.72 -13.35
N LYS A 67 20.98 -34.90 -13.96
CA LYS A 67 21.14 -36.18 -13.27
C LYS A 67 22.51 -36.30 -12.61
N GLY A 68 23.59 -35.94 -13.32
CA GLY A 68 24.94 -35.93 -12.76
C GLY A 68 25.08 -34.96 -11.57
N LYS A 69 24.47 -33.77 -11.64
CA LYS A 69 24.42 -32.81 -10.52
C LYS A 69 23.67 -33.38 -9.32
N LEU A 70 22.53 -34.03 -9.53
CA LEU A 70 21.75 -34.67 -8.48
C LEU A 70 22.48 -35.85 -7.82
N GLU A 71 23.16 -36.69 -8.60
CA GLU A 71 23.97 -37.79 -8.06
C GLU A 71 25.15 -37.26 -7.22
N ALA A 72 25.79 -36.16 -7.66
CA ALA A 72 26.83 -35.50 -6.88
C ALA A 72 26.30 -34.90 -5.56
N GLN A 73 25.12 -34.26 -5.59
CA GLN A 73 24.46 -33.74 -4.39
C GLN A 73 24.04 -34.85 -3.43
N GLN A 74 23.50 -35.96 -3.95
CA GLN A 74 23.12 -37.11 -3.14
C GLN A 74 24.34 -37.73 -2.45
N LYS A 75 25.47 -37.84 -3.17
CA LYS A 75 26.74 -38.30 -2.59
C LYS A 75 27.24 -37.36 -1.49
N ALA A 76 27.22 -36.04 -1.73
CA ALA A 76 27.61 -35.06 -0.73
C ALA A 76 26.73 -35.12 0.53
N LEU A 77 25.42 -35.32 0.37
CA LEU A 77 24.48 -35.53 1.48
C LEU A 77 24.78 -36.81 2.25
N THR A 78 25.10 -37.92 1.58
CA THR A 78 25.46 -39.16 2.27
C THR A 78 26.79 -39.04 3.03
N ASP A 79 27.77 -38.31 2.47
CA ASP A 79 29.05 -38.06 3.12
C ASP A 79 28.85 -37.18 4.37
N GLU A 80 28.01 -36.14 4.27
CA GLU A 80 27.69 -35.26 5.41
C GLU A 80 26.86 -36.00 6.47
N GLN A 81 25.92 -36.86 6.08
CA GLN A 81 25.17 -37.69 7.03
C GLN A 81 26.09 -38.68 7.77
N THR A 82 27.07 -39.24 7.08
CA THR A 82 28.09 -40.09 7.71
C THR A 82 28.95 -39.29 8.70
N ARG A 83 29.30 -38.04 8.35
CA ARG A 83 30.03 -37.12 9.22
C ARG A 83 29.22 -36.76 10.47
N LEU A 84 27.93 -36.44 10.31
CA LEU A 84 27.03 -36.12 11.41
C LEU A 84 26.83 -37.32 12.34
N ASN A 85 26.70 -38.54 11.81
CA ASN A 85 26.64 -39.75 12.62
C ASN A 85 27.94 -39.97 13.42
N ALA A 86 29.11 -39.73 12.82
CA ALA A 86 30.39 -39.81 13.54
C ALA A 86 30.52 -38.72 14.64
N ILE A 87 29.93 -37.54 14.44
CA ILE A 87 29.84 -36.49 15.47
C ILE A 87 28.86 -36.90 16.56
N ALA A 88 27.72 -37.50 16.21
CA ALA A 88 26.75 -38.01 17.18
C ALA A 88 27.34 -39.13 18.05
N ASP A 89 28.09 -40.06 17.47
CA ASP A 89 28.79 -41.12 18.20
C ASP A 89 29.84 -40.54 19.17
N LYS A 90 30.57 -39.50 18.75
CA LYS A 90 31.49 -38.77 19.64
C LYS A 90 30.73 -38.00 20.73
N ALA A 91 29.59 -37.40 20.40
CA ALA A 91 28.73 -36.71 21.36
C ALA A 91 28.11 -37.68 22.39
N CYS A 92 27.91 -38.95 22.05
CA CYS A 92 27.49 -39.98 23.02
C CYS A 92 28.57 -40.31 24.05
N THR A 93 29.85 -40.02 23.78
CA THR A 93 30.96 -40.21 24.76
C THR A 93 31.24 -38.96 25.60
N LEU A 94 30.66 -37.80 25.23
CA LEU A 94 30.76 -36.56 25.98
C LEU A 94 30.12 -36.63 27.38
N PRO A 95 28.95 -37.27 27.60
CA PRO A 95 28.37 -37.44 28.93
C PRO A 95 29.32 -38.11 29.91
N ASP A 96 30.05 -39.15 29.51
CA ASP A 96 31.01 -39.84 30.38
C ASP A 96 32.23 -38.97 30.71
N GLN A 97 32.69 -38.17 29.75
CA GLN A 97 33.79 -37.20 29.95
C GLN A 97 33.34 -36.01 30.82
N VAL A 98 32.11 -35.52 30.62
CA VAL A 98 31.48 -34.47 31.41
C VAL A 98 31.20 -34.97 32.81
N ASP A 99 30.81 -36.23 33.03
CA ASP A 99 30.65 -36.82 34.36
C ASP A 99 31.99 -36.97 35.08
N GLY A 100 33.05 -37.36 34.36
CA GLY A 100 34.42 -37.38 34.87
C GLY A 100 34.90 -36.00 35.31
N LEU A 101 34.71 -34.99 34.46
CA LEU A 101 35.01 -33.59 34.78
C LEU A 101 34.09 -33.05 35.88
N THR A 102 32.82 -33.43 35.92
CA THR A 102 31.86 -33.00 36.95
C THR A 102 32.24 -33.56 38.32
N ARG A 103 32.78 -34.78 38.39
CA ARG A 103 33.36 -35.32 39.64
C ARG A 103 34.61 -34.55 40.08
N GLN A 104 35.51 -34.24 39.14
CA GLN A 104 36.70 -33.43 39.42
C GLN A 104 36.34 -32.01 39.85
N VAL A 105 35.43 -31.35 39.14
CA VAL A 105 34.90 -30.01 39.46
C VAL A 105 34.12 -30.04 40.76
N SER A 106 33.39 -31.11 41.08
CA SER A 106 32.71 -31.25 42.39
C SER A 106 33.71 -31.38 43.54
N GLN A 107 34.82 -32.11 43.35
CA GLN A 107 35.92 -32.18 44.32
C GLN A 107 36.64 -30.84 44.47
N MET A 108 36.95 -30.15 43.37
CA MET A 108 37.54 -28.81 43.41
C MET A 108 36.57 -27.79 44.00
N SER A 109 35.27 -27.88 43.70
CA SER A 109 34.21 -27.03 44.23
C SER A 109 34.01 -27.24 45.72
N LEU A 110 34.17 -28.45 46.25
CA LEU A 110 34.16 -28.71 47.70
C LEU A 110 35.36 -28.05 48.41
N SER A 111 36.53 -28.06 47.79
CA SER A 111 37.71 -27.33 48.30
C SER A 111 37.54 -25.81 48.16
N LEU A 112 37.03 -25.33 47.01
CA LEU A 112 36.78 -23.91 46.74
C LEU A 112 35.65 -23.35 47.59
N THR A 113 34.60 -24.11 47.92
CA THR A 113 33.53 -23.65 48.81
C THR A 113 34.00 -23.51 50.24
N LYS A 114 34.96 -24.34 50.68
CA LYS A 114 35.62 -24.21 51.98
C LYS A 114 36.46 -22.93 52.06
N ASP A 115 37.21 -22.63 51.00
CA ASP A 115 38.06 -21.44 50.93
C ASP A 115 37.25 -20.16 50.64
N SER A 116 36.23 -20.27 49.77
CA SER A 116 35.26 -19.21 49.45
C SER A 116 34.43 -18.81 50.67
N LYS A 117 33.98 -19.75 51.50
CA LYS A 117 33.30 -19.42 52.77
C LYS A 117 34.19 -18.56 53.67
N THR A 118 35.48 -18.87 53.71
CA THR A 118 36.48 -18.11 54.49
C THR A 118 36.71 -16.70 53.90
N VAL A 119 36.61 -16.53 52.58
CA VAL A 119 36.71 -15.24 51.90
C VAL A 119 35.40 -14.45 52.02
N VAL A 120 34.23 -15.07 51.88
CA VAL A 120 32.90 -14.47 52.02
C VAL A 120 32.70 -13.94 53.44
N ASP A 121 33.10 -14.69 54.47
CA ASP A 121 33.04 -14.21 55.86
C ASP A 121 33.91 -12.95 56.06
N ARG A 122 35.05 -12.84 55.36
CA ARG A 122 35.90 -11.63 55.36
C ARG A 122 35.32 -10.50 54.51
N LEU A 123 34.68 -10.82 53.39
CA LEU A 123 34.13 -9.84 52.45
C LEU A 123 32.80 -9.27 52.93
N ASP A 124 31.98 -10.03 53.64
CA ASP A 124 30.77 -9.55 54.32
C ASP A 124 31.12 -8.61 55.48
N THR A 125 32.24 -8.86 56.16
CA THR A 125 32.76 -7.93 57.18
C THR A 125 33.18 -6.58 56.56
N VAL A 126 33.81 -6.60 55.38
CA VAL A 126 34.18 -5.37 54.65
C VAL A 126 32.93 -4.69 54.05
N ARG A 127 32.01 -5.46 53.46
CA ARG A 127 30.80 -4.97 52.79
C ARG A 127 29.82 -4.32 53.76
N THR A 128 29.67 -4.86 54.96
CA THR A 128 28.83 -4.25 56.01
C THR A 128 29.43 -2.90 56.45
N SER A 129 30.74 -2.83 56.69
CA SER A 129 31.40 -1.56 57.04
C SER A 129 31.33 -0.49 55.94
N PHE A 130 31.44 -0.86 54.67
CA PHE A 130 31.37 0.07 53.53
C PHE A 130 29.93 0.51 53.23
N ARG A 131 28.95 -0.39 53.38
CA ARG A 131 27.53 -0.08 53.23
C ARG A 131 27.07 0.91 54.29
N ASP A 132 27.45 0.69 55.55
CA ASP A 132 27.11 1.60 56.66
C ASP A 132 27.70 3.00 56.46
N HIS A 133 28.84 3.10 55.77
CA HIS A 133 29.46 4.39 55.42
C HIS A 133 28.75 5.08 54.26
N LEU A 134 28.45 4.35 53.18
CA LEU A 134 27.70 4.87 52.02
C LEU A 134 26.27 5.28 52.38
N GLU A 135 25.57 4.52 53.22
CA GLU A 135 24.19 4.81 53.59
C GLU A 135 24.08 6.12 54.40
N LYS A 136 25.08 6.39 55.25
CA LYS A 136 25.20 7.68 55.96
C LYS A 136 25.49 8.85 55.01
N SER A 137 26.37 8.68 54.04
CA SER A 137 26.67 9.73 53.05
C SER A 137 25.51 9.98 52.08
N LEU A 138 24.76 8.94 51.70
CA LEU A 138 23.66 9.02 50.75
C LEU A 138 22.40 9.61 51.40
N GLN A 139 22.18 9.39 52.71
CA GLN A 139 21.15 10.11 53.47
C GLN A 139 21.43 11.61 53.56
N ALA A 140 22.69 12.02 53.78
CA ALA A 140 23.07 13.44 53.78
C ALA A 140 22.83 14.10 52.42
N PHE A 141 23.22 13.43 51.33
CA PHE A 141 23.01 13.93 49.96
C PHE A 141 21.52 14.01 49.59
N LYS A 142 20.70 13.02 49.95
CA LYS A 142 19.24 13.05 49.73
C LYS A 142 18.58 14.23 50.45
N SER A 143 19.02 14.57 51.65
CA SER A 143 18.50 15.74 52.39
C SER A 143 18.78 17.05 51.67
N ASP A 144 19.93 17.18 51.01
CA ASP A 144 20.30 18.42 50.32
C ASP A 144 19.66 18.54 48.94
N VAL A 145 19.47 17.42 48.21
CA VAL A 145 18.73 17.41 46.94
C VAL A 145 17.26 17.77 47.15
N ALA A 146 16.63 17.27 48.22
CA ALA A 146 15.23 17.61 48.54
C ALA A 146 15.04 19.13 48.72
N LYS A 147 15.97 19.81 49.40
CA LYS A 147 15.91 21.29 49.59
C LYS A 147 16.06 22.08 48.29
N VAL A 148 16.71 21.51 47.28
CA VAL A 148 16.91 22.16 45.97
C VAL A 148 15.67 21.98 45.10
N VAL A 149 15.07 20.78 45.10
CA VAL A 149 13.82 20.49 44.38
C VAL A 149 12.66 21.34 44.92
N ASP A 150 12.54 21.47 46.24
CA ASP A 150 11.50 22.31 46.85
C ASP A 150 11.60 23.80 46.45
N LYS A 151 12.81 24.30 46.21
CA LYS A 151 13.03 25.68 45.74
C LYS A 151 12.73 25.85 44.24
N PHE A 152 12.96 24.81 43.44
CA PHE A 152 12.68 24.84 42.00
C PHE A 152 11.17 24.77 41.73
N ASP A 153 10.45 23.89 42.43
CA ASP A 153 8.99 23.75 42.29
C ASP A 153 8.24 25.02 42.72
N ALA A 154 8.74 25.73 43.75
CA ALA A 154 8.20 27.02 44.17
C ALA A 154 8.39 28.11 43.09
N GLY A 155 9.52 28.09 42.36
CA GLY A 155 9.79 29.01 41.26
C GLY A 155 8.94 28.75 40.02
N GLN A 156 8.72 27.48 39.68
CA GLN A 156 7.94 27.08 38.50
C GLN A 156 6.46 27.45 38.63
N ARG A 157 5.86 27.26 39.81
CA ARG A 157 4.45 27.63 40.07
C ARG A 157 4.23 29.15 39.95
N SER A 158 5.18 29.97 40.41
CA SER A 158 5.08 31.44 40.31
C SER A 158 5.15 31.98 38.87
N ALA A 159 5.82 31.28 37.95
CA ALA A 159 5.88 31.65 36.54
C ALA A 159 4.62 31.25 35.76
N GLN A 160 3.99 30.13 36.14
CA GLN A 160 2.79 29.62 35.47
C GLN A 160 1.56 30.48 35.76
N ASP A 161 1.41 30.98 36.99
CA ASP A 161 0.27 31.82 37.38
C ASP A 161 0.28 33.18 36.65
N ARG A 162 1.44 33.77 36.38
CA ARG A 162 1.56 35.04 35.63
C ARG A 162 1.23 34.91 34.13
N SER A 163 1.42 33.72 33.57
CA SER A 163 1.10 33.43 32.17
C SER A 163 -0.41 33.26 31.95
N ALA A 164 -1.12 32.68 32.92
CA ALA A 164 -2.56 32.47 32.82
C ALA A 164 -3.35 33.79 32.90
N GLU A 165 -2.91 34.72 33.75
CA GLU A 165 -3.56 36.02 33.95
C GLU A 165 -3.44 36.93 32.71
N SER A 166 -2.31 36.88 31.99
CA SER A 166 -2.09 37.69 30.78
C SER A 166 -2.92 37.23 29.58
N LEU A 167 -3.22 35.93 29.46
CA LEU A 167 -4.04 35.40 28.35
C LEU A 167 -5.53 35.69 28.53
N GLN A 168 -6.00 35.83 29.76
CA GLN A 168 -7.40 36.16 30.04
C GLN A 168 -7.73 37.61 29.66
N VAL A 169 -6.83 38.55 29.91
CA VAL A 169 -7.00 39.97 29.54
C VAL A 169 -7.07 40.17 28.02
N ILE A 170 -6.30 39.41 27.24
CA ILE A 170 -6.33 39.50 25.76
C ILE A 170 -7.64 38.95 25.18
N LYS A 171 -8.22 37.93 25.82
CA LYS A 171 -9.48 37.32 25.38
C LYS A 171 -10.66 38.27 25.56
N ASP A 172 -10.67 39.03 26.64
CA ASP A 172 -11.78 39.94 26.96
C ASP A 172 -11.77 41.18 26.04
N ASP A 173 -10.61 41.71 25.65
CA ASP A 173 -10.46 42.85 24.72
C ASP A 173 -10.93 42.54 23.28
N ILE A 174 -10.71 41.30 22.81
CA ILE A 174 -11.17 40.87 21.47
C ILE A 174 -12.70 40.75 21.43
N ALA A 175 -13.33 40.28 22.51
CA ALA A 175 -14.79 40.13 22.57
C ALA A 175 -15.52 41.50 22.55
N GLU A 176 -14.94 42.53 23.15
CA GLU A 176 -15.49 43.89 23.17
C GLU A 176 -15.43 44.55 21.78
N ARG A 177 -14.35 44.34 21.01
CA ARG A 177 -14.22 44.92 19.65
C ARG A 177 -15.20 44.32 18.63
N ILE A 178 -15.55 43.04 18.76
CA ILE A 178 -16.51 42.38 17.86
C ILE A 178 -17.94 42.90 18.09
N THR A 179 -18.33 43.12 19.35
CA THR A 179 -19.66 43.65 19.68
C THR A 179 -19.82 45.12 19.24
N GLY A 180 -18.76 45.93 19.30
CA GLY A 180 -18.75 47.30 18.78
C GLY A 180 -18.98 47.41 17.26
N LEU A 181 -18.37 46.52 16.46
CA LEU A 181 -18.51 46.56 15.00
C LEU A 181 -19.92 46.17 14.53
N SER A 182 -20.56 45.21 15.18
CA SER A 182 -21.91 44.75 14.80
C SER A 182 -22.98 45.84 14.98
N ASN A 183 -22.87 46.65 16.03
CA ASN A 183 -23.83 47.73 16.33
C ASN A 183 -23.71 48.93 15.36
N THR A 184 -22.55 49.17 14.76
CA THR A 184 -22.37 50.28 13.81
C THR A 184 -22.94 49.97 12.42
N SER A 185 -22.99 48.70 12.01
CA SER A 185 -23.57 48.28 10.73
C SER A 185 -25.10 48.44 10.70
N LEU A 186 -25.78 47.99 11.77
CA LEU A 186 -27.25 48.08 11.91
C LEU A 186 -27.77 49.53 11.92
N SER A 187 -26.97 50.48 12.43
CA SER A 187 -27.32 51.90 12.46
C SER A 187 -27.36 52.53 11.06
N ARG A 188 -26.42 52.14 10.16
CA ARG A 188 -26.38 52.65 8.78
C ARG A 188 -27.55 52.18 7.92
N GLU A 189 -27.98 50.94 8.11
CA GLU A 189 -29.07 50.34 7.33
C GLU A 189 -30.42 50.99 7.63
N LYS A 190 -30.66 51.32 8.91
CA LYS A 190 -31.87 52.03 9.33
C LYS A 190 -31.95 53.45 8.75
N SER A 191 -30.82 54.15 8.66
CA SER A 191 -30.76 55.51 8.10
C SER A 191 -31.10 55.57 6.60
N LEU A 192 -30.84 54.50 5.83
CA LEU A 192 -31.15 54.46 4.40
C LEU A 192 -32.65 54.23 4.13
N MET A 193 -33.30 53.40 4.95
CA MET A 193 -34.74 53.12 4.84
C MET A 193 -35.59 54.36 5.09
N ASP A 194 -35.19 55.21 6.05
CA ASP A 194 -35.91 56.45 6.38
C ASP A 194 -35.86 57.47 5.23
N GLU A 195 -34.77 57.52 4.45
CA GLU A 195 -34.63 58.46 3.32
C GLU A 195 -35.48 58.07 2.10
N ILE A 196 -35.64 56.76 1.83
CA ILE A 196 -36.52 56.26 0.76
C ILE A 196 -37.98 56.65 1.06
N ALA A 197 -38.43 56.49 2.31
CA ALA A 197 -39.78 56.87 2.73
C ALA A 197 -40.05 58.39 2.66
N ARG A 198 -38.99 59.20 2.71
CA ARG A 198 -39.09 60.66 2.55
C ARG A 198 -39.35 61.06 1.10
N LEU A 199 -38.65 60.44 0.14
CA LEU A 199 -38.76 60.75 -1.28
C LEU A 199 -40.14 60.41 -1.86
N THR A 200 -40.74 59.28 -1.47
CA THR A 200 -42.07 58.87 -1.94
C THR A 200 -43.16 59.87 -1.54
N ARG A 201 -43.07 60.46 -0.35
CA ARG A 201 -44.04 61.46 0.13
C ARG A 201 -43.98 62.77 -0.66
N LEU A 202 -42.81 63.17 -1.13
CA LEU A 202 -42.66 64.39 -1.93
C LEU A 202 -43.34 64.28 -3.31
N ALA A 203 -43.22 63.12 -3.97
CA ALA A 203 -43.81 62.90 -5.29
C ALA A 203 -45.36 62.95 -5.29
N VAL A 204 -46.00 62.41 -4.25
CA VAL A 204 -47.46 62.43 -4.11
C VAL A 204 -47.98 63.85 -3.91
N SER A 205 -47.28 64.66 -3.10
CA SER A 205 -47.66 66.06 -2.84
C SER A 205 -47.66 66.94 -4.10
N GLU A 206 -46.79 66.67 -5.08
CA GLU A 206 -46.69 67.48 -6.30
C GLU A 206 -47.87 67.24 -7.25
N ILE A 207 -48.39 66.01 -7.32
CA ILE A 207 -49.54 65.64 -8.15
C ILE A 207 -50.82 66.31 -7.61
N GLU A 208 -51.02 66.29 -6.29
CA GLU A 208 -52.18 66.92 -5.66
C GLU A 208 -52.24 68.44 -5.92
N GLN A 209 -51.08 69.10 -5.95
CA GLN A 209 -51.02 70.55 -6.18
C GLN A 209 -51.43 70.94 -7.61
N LYS A 210 -51.04 70.13 -8.61
CA LYS A 210 -51.44 70.34 -10.01
C LYS A 210 -52.94 70.21 -10.21
N LEU A 211 -53.58 69.22 -9.57
CA LEU A 211 -55.01 68.99 -9.66
C LEU A 211 -55.83 70.18 -9.09
N LYS A 212 -55.41 70.70 -7.92
CA LYS A 212 -56.06 71.86 -7.30
C LYS A 212 -56.00 73.11 -8.18
N THR A 213 -54.92 73.28 -8.93
CA THR A 213 -54.72 74.47 -9.78
C THR A 213 -55.69 74.48 -10.97
N GLU A 214 -55.97 73.32 -11.57
CA GLU A 214 -56.95 73.22 -12.68
C GLU A 214 -58.39 73.43 -12.19
N MET A 215 -58.76 72.94 -11.01
CA MET A 215 -60.08 73.20 -10.41
C MET A 215 -60.35 74.70 -10.25
N ILE A 216 -59.37 75.48 -9.78
CA ILE A 216 -59.53 76.93 -9.60
C ILE A 216 -59.80 77.67 -10.93
N LYS A 217 -59.29 77.16 -12.06
CA LYS A 217 -59.55 77.77 -13.39
C LYS A 217 -61.00 77.58 -13.83
N VAL A 218 -61.58 76.41 -13.53
CA VAL A 218 -62.99 76.10 -13.84
C VAL A 218 -63.91 77.00 -13.02
N ASP A 219 -63.64 77.15 -11.72
CA ASP A 219 -64.46 78.00 -10.84
C ASP A 219 -64.46 79.47 -11.27
N LYS A 220 -63.31 80.00 -11.72
CA LYS A 220 -63.23 81.37 -12.27
C LYS A 220 -64.07 81.57 -13.53
N SER A 221 -64.15 80.55 -14.38
CA SER A 221 -64.93 80.61 -15.63
C SER A 221 -66.43 80.59 -15.35
N LEU A 222 -66.84 79.80 -14.34
CA LEU A 222 -68.22 79.77 -13.86
C LEU A 222 -68.64 81.08 -13.18
N ALA A 223 -67.77 81.68 -12.37
CA ALA A 223 -68.05 82.95 -11.71
C ALA A 223 -68.25 84.12 -12.71
N ALA A 224 -67.52 84.14 -13.82
CA ALA A 224 -67.71 85.15 -14.88
C ALA A 224 -69.12 85.08 -15.50
N LEU A 225 -69.64 83.87 -15.70
CA LEU A 225 -70.99 83.64 -16.25
C LEU A 225 -72.09 84.14 -15.29
N THR A 226 -71.87 83.99 -13.99
CA THR A 226 -72.83 84.43 -12.97
C THR A 226 -72.88 85.95 -12.82
N VAL A 227 -71.76 86.65 -13.04
CA VAL A 227 -71.71 88.13 -13.05
C VAL A 227 -72.49 88.70 -14.24
N ASP A 228 -72.40 88.08 -15.42
CA ASP A 228 -73.16 88.49 -16.61
C ASP A 228 -74.68 88.27 -16.42
N GLN A 229 -75.08 87.22 -15.68
CA GLN A 229 -76.48 87.00 -15.30
C GLN A 229 -76.99 88.02 -14.27
N GLN A 230 -76.14 88.45 -13.33
CA GLN A 230 -76.53 89.41 -12.30
C GLN A 230 -76.67 90.84 -12.86
N LEU A 231 -75.83 91.25 -13.82
CA LEU A 231 -75.95 92.55 -14.51
C LEU A 231 -77.27 92.67 -15.29
N LEU A 232 -77.75 91.55 -15.83
CA LEU A 232 -79.02 91.45 -16.56
C LEU A 232 -80.23 91.53 -15.61
N LEU A 233 -80.11 90.99 -14.39
CA LEU A 233 -81.14 91.12 -13.36
C LEU A 233 -81.17 92.50 -12.72
N ASP A 234 -80.02 93.12 -12.42
CA ASP A 234 -79.96 94.45 -11.79
C ASP A 234 -80.49 95.56 -12.71
N THR A 235 -80.47 95.35 -14.03
CA THR A 235 -81.11 96.24 -15.01
C THR A 235 -82.65 96.09 -15.04
N LEU A 236 -83.18 94.98 -14.52
CA LEU A 236 -84.61 94.64 -14.53
C LEU A 236 -85.29 94.79 -13.16
N THR A 237 -84.55 94.97 -12.06
CA THR A 237 -85.11 95.03 -10.69
C THR A 237 -84.73 96.29 -9.88
N GLY A 238 -84.30 97.38 -10.52
CA GLY A 238 -84.04 98.66 -9.85
C GLY A 238 -85.19 99.67 -9.92
N ASP A 239 -85.90 99.79 -8.80
CA ASP A 239 -86.76 100.89 -8.32
C ASP A 239 -88.16 101.13 -8.91
N ALA A 240 -89.10 100.65 -8.10
CA ALA A 240 -90.46 101.08 -7.82
C ALA A 240 -90.73 102.60 -7.86
N ASP A 241 -91.92 102.92 -8.38
CA ASP A 241 -92.81 104.02 -8.03
C ASP A 241 -92.26 105.46 -8.01
N VAL A 242 -92.64 106.25 -9.04
CA VAL A 242 -93.40 107.52 -8.92
C VAL A 242 -93.61 108.14 -10.32
N VAL A 243 -94.89 108.17 -10.72
CA VAL A 243 -95.62 109.29 -11.37
C VAL A 243 -94.92 110.08 -12.50
N GLY A 244 -95.44 109.87 -13.73
CA GLY A 244 -96.17 110.94 -14.42
C GLY A 244 -95.40 111.98 -15.24
N THR A 245 -95.29 111.68 -16.54
CA THR A 245 -95.40 112.58 -17.71
C THR A 245 -94.28 113.62 -18.01
N TRP A 246 -93.70 113.45 -19.21
CA TRP A 246 -93.08 114.41 -20.18
C TRP A 246 -91.65 113.99 -20.57
N ALA A 247 -91.45 113.18 -21.62
CA ALA A 247 -91.49 113.47 -23.07
C ALA A 247 -90.10 113.84 -23.65
N THR A 248 -89.42 112.89 -24.32
CA THR A 248 -88.78 113.02 -25.66
C THR A 248 -87.84 111.83 -25.99
N ARG A 249 -88.22 111.05 -27.00
CA ARG A 249 -87.48 110.74 -28.25
C ARG A 249 -85.99 110.31 -28.26
N ALA A 250 -85.37 109.86 -27.17
CA ALA A 250 -83.96 109.40 -27.21
C ALA A 250 -83.66 108.02 -26.56
N GLN A 251 -84.68 107.27 -26.09
CA GLN A 251 -84.46 105.98 -25.41
C GLN A 251 -85.25 104.80 -26.00
N VAL A 252 -86.03 104.99 -27.06
CA VAL A 252 -86.83 103.91 -27.69
C VAL A 252 -86.12 103.27 -28.89
N GLU A 253 -85.09 103.93 -29.44
CA GLU A 253 -84.38 103.47 -30.64
C GLU A 253 -83.42 102.27 -30.41
N PRO A 254 -82.69 102.18 -29.27
CA PRO A 254 -81.86 100.99 -28.98
C PRO A 254 -82.71 99.75 -28.63
N LEU A 255 -83.90 99.96 -28.06
CA LEU A 255 -84.83 98.88 -27.72
C LEU A 255 -85.61 98.39 -28.95
N ALA A 256 -85.95 99.29 -29.89
CA ALA A 256 -86.52 98.91 -31.18
C ALA A 256 -85.51 98.15 -32.05
N ALA A 257 -84.24 98.59 -32.10
CA ALA A 257 -83.17 97.88 -32.82
C ALA A 257 -82.84 96.51 -32.19
N ARG A 258 -82.92 96.39 -30.86
CA ARG A 258 -82.76 95.09 -30.17
C ARG A 258 -83.96 94.16 -30.36
N LEU A 259 -85.19 94.68 -30.35
CA LEU A 259 -86.38 93.89 -30.67
C LEU A 259 -86.39 93.46 -32.14
N GLU A 260 -85.93 94.29 -33.07
CA GLU A 260 -85.81 93.93 -34.48
C GLU A 260 -84.69 92.89 -34.73
N ALA A 261 -83.58 92.97 -33.98
CA ALA A 261 -82.53 91.95 -34.00
C ALA A 261 -82.98 90.60 -33.41
N ILE A 262 -83.79 90.62 -32.34
CA ILE A 262 -84.39 89.42 -31.74
C ILE A 262 -85.48 88.85 -32.67
N VAL A 263 -86.31 89.68 -33.29
CA VAL A 263 -87.33 89.23 -34.26
C VAL A 263 -86.68 88.66 -35.53
N LYS A 264 -85.54 89.21 -36.00
CA LYS A 264 -84.75 88.60 -37.08
C LYS A 264 -84.07 87.28 -36.68
N SER A 265 -83.57 87.14 -35.45
CA SER A 265 -82.95 85.88 -35.00
C SER A 265 -83.97 84.78 -34.68
N VAL A 266 -85.19 85.15 -34.30
CA VAL A 266 -86.30 84.21 -34.05
C VAL A 266 -87.04 83.87 -35.37
N GLY A 267 -87.11 84.79 -36.32
CA GLY A 267 -87.65 84.54 -37.67
C GLY A 267 -86.76 83.68 -38.58
N SER A 268 -85.49 83.46 -38.20
CA SER A 268 -84.56 82.54 -38.86
C SER A 268 -84.57 81.12 -38.28
N LEU A 269 -85.47 80.80 -37.34
CA LEU A 269 -85.63 79.45 -36.82
C LEU A 269 -86.55 78.64 -37.76
N PRO A 270 -86.12 77.46 -38.27
CA PRO A 270 -86.90 76.67 -39.22
C PRO A 270 -88.22 76.19 -38.60
N SER A 271 -89.30 76.20 -39.40
CA SER A 271 -90.64 75.81 -38.94
C SER A 271 -90.75 74.30 -38.79
N LYS A 272 -91.71 73.84 -37.98
CA LYS A 272 -91.91 72.40 -37.66
C LYS A 272 -92.17 71.52 -38.90
N ALA A 273 -92.60 72.10 -40.03
CA ALA A 273 -92.77 71.39 -41.29
C ALA A 273 -91.45 71.17 -42.05
N ASP A 274 -90.44 72.00 -41.78
CA ASP A 274 -89.10 71.97 -42.39
C ASP A 274 -88.11 71.13 -41.55
N LEU A 275 -88.53 70.66 -40.36
CA LEU A 275 -87.71 69.87 -39.44
C LEU A 275 -87.18 68.53 -40.04
N PRO A 276 -87.98 67.76 -40.81
CA PRO A 276 -87.48 66.53 -41.43
C PRO A 276 -86.38 66.80 -42.46
N GLN A 277 -86.52 67.86 -43.26
CA GLN A 277 -85.53 68.25 -44.26
C GLN A 277 -84.29 68.88 -43.63
N ALA A 278 -84.45 69.67 -42.56
CA ALA A 278 -83.32 70.20 -41.79
C ALA A 278 -82.54 69.11 -41.03
N LEU A 279 -83.21 68.04 -40.57
CA LEU A 279 -82.55 66.87 -39.96
C LEU A 279 -81.87 65.97 -41.01
N GLU A 280 -82.39 65.93 -42.23
CA GLU A 280 -81.74 65.26 -43.37
C GLU A 280 -80.52 66.05 -43.88
N GLU A 281 -80.63 67.38 -44.01
CA GLU A 281 -79.53 68.29 -44.39
C GLU A 281 -78.47 68.44 -43.27
N ALA A 282 -78.84 68.35 -41.99
CA ALA A 282 -77.91 68.30 -40.86
C ALA A 282 -77.22 66.94 -40.68
N GLY A 283 -77.49 65.95 -41.55
CA GLY A 283 -76.83 64.65 -41.53
C GLY A 283 -77.24 63.74 -40.37
N PHE A 284 -78.36 63.98 -39.70
CA PHE A 284 -78.78 63.19 -38.54
C PHE A 284 -79.09 61.71 -38.91
N TYR A 285 -79.62 61.46 -40.11
CA TYR A 285 -79.78 60.10 -40.65
C TYR A 285 -78.43 59.46 -41.04
N ARG A 286 -77.43 60.26 -41.42
CA ARG A 286 -76.06 59.77 -41.60
C ARG A 286 -75.49 59.31 -40.26
N HIS A 287 -75.71 60.06 -39.18
CA HIS A 287 -75.29 59.65 -37.83
C HIS A 287 -76.05 58.43 -37.29
N PHE A 288 -77.33 58.24 -37.65
CA PHE A 288 -78.07 57.03 -37.28
C PHE A 288 -77.58 55.79 -38.03
N ASN A 289 -77.26 55.91 -39.32
CA ASN A 289 -76.64 54.83 -40.09
C ASN A 289 -75.20 54.57 -39.63
N GLU A 290 -74.42 55.61 -39.33
CA GLU A 290 -73.10 55.49 -38.70
C GLU A 290 -73.20 54.82 -37.33
N TYR A 291 -74.25 55.10 -36.55
CA TYR A 291 -74.50 54.46 -35.27
C TYR A 291 -74.90 52.99 -35.43
N ALA A 292 -75.74 52.65 -36.41
CA ALA A 292 -76.07 51.27 -36.74
C ALA A 292 -74.84 50.48 -37.24
N ASP A 293 -74.04 51.06 -38.13
CA ASP A 293 -72.77 50.52 -38.60
C ASP A 293 -71.76 50.37 -37.45
N LEU A 294 -71.71 51.31 -36.50
CA LEU A 294 -70.90 51.23 -35.29
C LEU A 294 -71.40 50.13 -34.35
N LEU A 295 -72.71 49.92 -34.26
CA LEU A 295 -73.29 48.87 -33.44
C LEU A 295 -73.01 47.49 -34.03
N GLU A 296 -73.15 47.34 -35.35
CA GLU A 296 -72.79 46.12 -36.07
C GLU A 296 -71.28 45.85 -35.98
N LYS A 297 -70.43 46.88 -36.13
CA LYS A 297 -68.98 46.77 -35.87
C LYS A 297 -68.66 46.40 -34.44
N CYS A 298 -69.35 46.97 -33.45
CA CYS A 298 -69.16 46.60 -32.04
C CYS A 298 -69.60 45.15 -31.76
N GLN A 299 -70.70 44.69 -32.37
CA GLN A 299 -71.14 43.30 -32.27
C GLN A 299 -70.14 42.36 -32.93
N LYS A 300 -69.66 42.70 -34.14
CA LYS A 300 -68.64 41.94 -34.85
C LYS A 300 -67.32 41.89 -34.06
N MET A 301 -66.85 43.03 -33.52
CA MET A 301 -65.66 43.05 -32.66
C MET A 301 -65.86 42.26 -31.36
N THR A 302 -67.07 42.21 -30.83
CA THR A 302 -67.38 41.40 -29.64
C THR A 302 -67.32 39.91 -29.98
N GLN A 303 -67.89 39.50 -31.13
CA GLN A 303 -67.79 38.13 -31.64
C GLN A 303 -66.34 37.74 -31.94
N GLU A 304 -65.57 38.59 -32.63
CA GLU A 304 -64.14 38.36 -32.91
C GLU A 304 -63.31 38.29 -31.63
N ARG A 305 -63.61 39.13 -30.63
CA ARG A 305 -62.96 39.08 -29.31
C ARG A 305 -63.30 37.79 -28.57
N ASP A 306 -64.56 37.38 -28.60
CA ASP A 306 -65.00 36.17 -27.90
C ASP A 306 -64.47 34.90 -28.61
N GLN A 307 -64.40 34.91 -29.94
CA GLN A 307 -63.70 33.89 -30.73
C GLN A 307 -62.20 33.85 -30.41
N SER A 308 -61.51 34.99 -30.43
CA SER A 308 -60.10 35.10 -30.04
C SER A 308 -59.86 34.65 -28.60
N ARG A 309 -60.84 34.85 -27.71
CA ARG A 309 -60.80 34.39 -26.32
C ARG A 309 -60.93 32.87 -26.24
N MET A 310 -61.82 32.27 -27.02
CA MET A 310 -61.95 30.80 -27.09
C MET A 310 -60.70 30.17 -27.71
N GLU A 311 -60.17 30.73 -28.78
CA GLU A 311 -58.91 30.29 -29.39
C GLU A 311 -57.74 30.45 -28.41
N SER A 312 -57.64 31.56 -27.70
CA SER A 312 -56.63 31.76 -26.64
C SER A 312 -56.78 30.76 -25.48
N GLN A 313 -58.01 30.39 -25.13
CA GLN A 313 -58.26 29.37 -24.09
C GLN A 313 -57.88 27.97 -24.57
N SER A 314 -58.20 27.64 -25.82
CA SER A 314 -57.81 26.39 -26.48
C SER A 314 -56.29 26.27 -26.58
N LEU A 315 -55.60 27.32 -27.06
CA LEU A 315 -54.13 27.37 -27.12
C LEU A 315 -53.49 27.27 -25.74
N ARG A 316 -54.07 27.88 -24.71
CA ARG A 316 -53.58 27.71 -23.32
C ARG A 316 -53.76 26.29 -22.80
N ALA A 317 -54.86 25.62 -23.15
CA ALA A 317 -55.07 24.22 -22.79
C ALA A 317 -54.08 23.30 -23.52
N GLU A 318 -53.84 23.55 -24.81
CA GLU A 318 -52.85 22.81 -25.60
C GLU A 318 -51.42 23.05 -25.12
N MET A 319 -51.05 24.31 -24.83
CA MET A 319 -49.76 24.63 -24.19
C MET A 319 -49.58 23.90 -22.88
N LYS A 320 -50.62 23.83 -22.04
CA LYS A 320 -50.58 23.10 -20.78
C LYS A 320 -50.35 21.59 -20.99
N VAL A 321 -51.01 20.98 -21.98
CA VAL A 321 -50.78 19.57 -22.33
C VAL A 321 -49.35 19.34 -22.82
N LEU A 322 -48.79 20.27 -23.60
CA LEU A 322 -47.40 20.21 -24.04
C LEU A 322 -46.41 20.41 -22.89
N GLU A 323 -46.70 21.30 -21.94
CA GLU A 323 -45.92 21.49 -20.71
C GLU A 323 -45.93 20.23 -19.85
N ASP A 324 -47.10 19.62 -19.64
CA ASP A 324 -47.25 18.37 -18.88
C ASP A 324 -46.48 17.22 -19.57
N ARG A 325 -46.55 17.13 -20.91
CA ARG A 325 -45.79 16.15 -21.70
C ARG A 325 -44.28 16.38 -21.61
N ALA A 326 -43.83 17.64 -21.72
CA ALA A 326 -42.43 18.00 -21.58
C ALA A 326 -41.92 17.68 -20.17
N ALA A 327 -42.73 17.91 -19.13
CA ALA A 327 -42.39 17.54 -17.75
C ALA A 327 -42.19 16.02 -17.61
N ILE A 328 -43.09 15.20 -18.18
CA ILE A 328 -42.95 13.74 -18.19
C ILE A 328 -41.68 13.30 -18.91
N GLU A 329 -41.36 13.89 -20.06
CA GLU A 329 -40.14 13.57 -20.82
C GLU A 329 -38.86 13.98 -20.08
N VAL A 330 -38.88 15.13 -19.39
CA VAL A 330 -37.78 15.58 -18.53
C VAL A 330 -37.58 14.63 -17.35
N ASP A 331 -38.64 14.18 -16.69
CA ASP A 331 -38.53 13.21 -15.59
C ASP A 331 -38.06 11.84 -16.08
N ALA A 332 -38.51 11.40 -17.27
CA ALA A 332 -37.99 10.19 -17.90
C ALA A 332 -36.49 10.33 -18.25
N ALA A 333 -36.05 11.49 -18.73
CA ALA A 333 -34.64 11.77 -19.00
C ALA A 333 -33.80 11.76 -17.72
N LYS A 334 -34.26 12.41 -16.64
CA LYS A 334 -33.61 12.38 -15.32
C LYS A 334 -33.51 10.97 -14.77
N ASN A 335 -34.53 10.13 -14.92
CA ASN A 335 -34.49 8.73 -14.49
C ASN A 335 -33.47 7.91 -15.28
N ARG A 336 -33.37 8.13 -16.60
CA ARG A 336 -32.32 7.48 -17.42
C ARG A 336 -30.92 7.95 -17.04
N GLU A 337 -30.75 9.24 -16.76
CA GLU A 337 -29.49 9.81 -16.26
C GLU A 337 -29.11 9.23 -14.89
N ALA A 338 -30.06 9.13 -13.96
CA ALA A 338 -29.83 8.52 -12.65
C ALA A 338 -29.41 7.05 -12.79
N LEU A 339 -30.08 6.27 -13.64
CA LEU A 339 -29.74 4.87 -13.91
C LEU A 339 -28.35 4.73 -14.58
N ALA A 340 -28.02 5.65 -15.49
CA ALA A 340 -26.71 5.67 -16.13
C ALA A 340 -25.61 6.02 -15.12
N ASN A 341 -25.84 7.00 -14.25
CA ASN A 341 -24.91 7.39 -13.18
C ASN A 341 -24.73 6.29 -12.14
N GLU A 342 -25.80 5.58 -11.77
CA GLU A 342 -25.71 4.40 -10.89
C GLU A 342 -24.84 3.30 -11.50
N LYS A 343 -25.02 2.98 -12.79
CA LYS A 343 -24.16 2.02 -13.50
C LYS A 343 -22.71 2.51 -13.58
N LEU A 344 -22.50 3.79 -13.86
CA LEU A 344 -21.16 4.38 -13.99
C LEU A 344 -20.44 4.38 -12.65
N GLU A 345 -21.14 4.66 -11.55
CA GLU A 345 -20.63 4.56 -10.18
C GLU A 345 -20.32 3.10 -9.81
N GLY A 346 -21.19 2.14 -10.18
CA GLY A 346 -20.92 0.72 -10.01
C GLY A 346 -19.64 0.26 -10.72
N GLU A 347 -19.41 0.74 -11.95
CA GLU A 347 -18.17 0.47 -12.68
C GLU A 347 -16.95 1.20 -12.08
N ARG A 348 -17.10 2.45 -11.62
CA ARG A 348 -16.03 3.15 -10.88
C ARG A 348 -15.60 2.37 -9.64
N GLN A 349 -16.55 1.85 -8.87
CA GLN A 349 -16.25 1.03 -7.70
C GLN A 349 -15.63 -0.33 -8.06
N ARG A 350 -15.94 -0.90 -9.23
CA ARG A 350 -15.27 -2.11 -9.73
C ARG A 350 -13.84 -1.83 -10.17
N VAL A 351 -13.60 -0.69 -10.82
CA VAL A 351 -12.27 -0.24 -11.21
C VAL A 351 -11.44 0.06 -9.96
N GLN A 352 -11.97 0.81 -9.00
CA GLN A 352 -11.29 1.09 -7.73
C GLN A 352 -10.89 -0.22 -7.01
N ARG A 353 -11.80 -1.19 -6.88
CA ARG A 353 -11.48 -2.50 -6.29
C ARG A 353 -10.38 -3.27 -7.05
N ARG A 354 -10.25 -3.06 -8.36
CA ARG A 354 -9.17 -3.66 -9.15
C ARG A 354 -7.86 -2.91 -8.95
N ASP A 355 -7.90 -1.59 -8.88
CA ASP A 355 -6.73 -0.76 -8.62
C ASP A 355 -6.18 -1.05 -7.21
N ASP A 356 -7.05 -1.15 -6.21
CA ASP A 356 -6.69 -1.57 -4.84
C ASP A 356 -6.03 -2.97 -4.85
N ALA A 357 -6.61 -3.93 -5.59
CA ALA A 357 -6.03 -5.28 -5.71
C ALA A 357 -4.69 -5.31 -6.48
N ILE A 358 -4.50 -4.42 -7.45
CA ILE A 358 -3.23 -4.26 -8.15
C ILE A 358 -2.19 -3.67 -7.20
N GLN A 359 -2.55 -2.68 -6.39
CA GLN A 359 -1.68 -2.09 -5.38
C GLN A 359 -1.28 -3.14 -4.33
N ASP A 360 -2.23 -3.92 -3.81
CA ASP A 360 -1.94 -5.01 -2.86
C ASP A 360 -0.96 -6.04 -3.45
N LEU A 361 -1.10 -6.36 -4.74
CA LEU A 361 -0.17 -7.26 -5.44
C LEU A 361 1.22 -6.64 -5.61
N GLN A 362 1.29 -5.34 -5.91
CA GLN A 362 2.56 -4.61 -6.00
C GLN A 362 3.27 -4.58 -4.64
N ASP A 363 2.56 -4.24 -3.58
CA ASP A 363 3.10 -4.22 -2.22
C ASP A 363 3.59 -5.62 -1.80
N THR A 364 2.88 -6.69 -2.19
CA THR A 364 3.31 -8.08 -1.97
C THR A 364 4.56 -8.42 -2.79
N CYS A 365 4.66 -7.98 -4.04
CA CYS A 365 5.84 -8.16 -4.87
C CYS A 365 7.06 -7.42 -4.29
N ASP A 366 6.89 -6.20 -3.80
CA ASP A 366 7.97 -5.43 -3.19
C ASP A 366 8.43 -6.06 -1.88
N ALA A 367 7.50 -6.53 -1.04
CA ALA A 367 7.83 -7.25 0.19
C ALA A 367 8.59 -8.56 -0.08
N THR A 368 8.16 -9.33 -1.09
CA THR A 368 8.86 -10.57 -1.47
C THR A 368 10.23 -10.29 -2.08
N TYR A 369 10.38 -9.20 -2.84
CA TYR A 369 11.67 -8.76 -3.35
C TYR A 369 12.64 -8.35 -2.23
N GLN A 370 12.16 -7.61 -1.22
CA GLN A 370 12.95 -7.30 -0.03
C GLN A 370 13.37 -8.55 0.74
N GLN A 371 12.45 -9.49 0.97
CA GLN A 371 12.80 -10.77 1.61
C GLN A 371 13.85 -11.55 0.83
N LEU A 372 13.81 -11.47 -0.52
CA LEU A 372 14.80 -12.11 -1.36
C LEU A 372 16.17 -11.43 -1.24
N GLN A 373 16.22 -10.09 -1.16
CA GLN A 373 17.46 -9.35 -0.88
C GLN A 373 18.01 -9.65 0.52
N GLU A 374 17.17 -9.73 1.54
CA GLU A 374 17.59 -10.10 2.90
C GLU A 374 18.14 -11.53 2.95
N ALA A 375 17.48 -12.47 2.29
CA ALA A 375 17.98 -13.84 2.15
C ALA A 375 19.30 -13.90 1.36
N GLN A 376 19.49 -13.00 0.39
CA GLN A 376 20.73 -12.89 -0.37
C GLN A 376 21.87 -12.27 0.47
N GLY A 377 21.59 -11.28 1.32
CA GLY A 377 22.55 -10.80 2.32
C GLY A 377 22.92 -11.88 3.35
N SER A 378 21.94 -12.70 3.75
CA SER A 378 22.17 -13.85 4.63
C SER A 378 23.08 -14.93 4.00
N LEU A 379 23.12 -15.01 2.67
CA LEU A 379 24.05 -15.86 1.93
C LEU A 379 25.47 -15.29 1.89
N GLU A 380 25.63 -13.97 1.96
CA GLU A 380 26.95 -13.34 2.12
C GLU A 380 27.53 -13.63 3.51
N ASP A 381 26.69 -13.62 4.56
CA ASP A 381 27.07 -14.07 5.91
C ASP A 381 27.52 -15.55 5.94
N PHE A 382 27.01 -16.37 5.02
CA PHE A 382 27.45 -17.76 4.88
C PHE A 382 28.90 -17.86 4.36
N ALA A 383 29.35 -16.91 3.54
CA ALA A 383 30.74 -16.85 3.09
C ALA A 383 31.69 -16.50 4.25
N ASP A 384 31.28 -15.60 5.14
CA ASP A 384 32.03 -15.27 6.36
C ASP A 384 32.10 -16.46 7.32
N LEU A 385 30.99 -17.19 7.51
CA LEU A 385 30.99 -18.45 8.27
C LEU A 385 31.89 -19.51 7.63
N GLN A 386 31.92 -19.60 6.30
CA GLN A 386 32.77 -20.54 5.58
C GLN A 386 34.27 -20.18 5.74
N GLN A 387 34.59 -18.89 5.76
CA GLN A 387 35.94 -18.39 6.06
C GLN A 387 36.34 -18.68 7.50
N GLN A 388 35.46 -18.44 8.48
CA GLN A 388 35.70 -18.77 9.88
C GLN A 388 35.93 -20.28 10.09
N LEU A 389 35.23 -21.12 9.34
CA LEU A 389 35.40 -22.58 9.39
C LEU A 389 36.75 -23.01 8.77
N GLN A 390 37.23 -22.32 7.74
CA GLN A 390 38.58 -22.53 7.20
C GLN A 390 39.66 -22.10 8.20
N ASP A 391 39.51 -20.95 8.84
CA ASP A 391 40.45 -20.45 9.83
C ASP A 391 40.51 -21.36 11.07
N ALA A 392 39.35 -21.87 11.51
CA ALA A 392 39.27 -22.86 12.58
C ALA A 392 39.96 -24.18 12.22
N ARG A 393 39.88 -24.63 10.95
CA ARG A 393 40.61 -25.81 10.47
C ARG A 393 42.11 -25.58 10.45
N ALA A 394 42.57 -24.42 9.97
CA ALA A 394 44.00 -24.08 9.98
C ALA A 394 44.56 -24.02 11.41
N SER A 395 43.78 -23.48 12.36
CA SER A 395 44.12 -23.48 13.78
C SER A 395 44.21 -24.89 14.39
N LEU A 396 43.28 -25.78 14.01
CA LEU A 396 43.29 -27.17 14.44
C LEU A 396 44.52 -27.93 13.91
N GLU A 397 44.85 -27.78 12.63
CA GLU A 397 46.05 -28.37 12.04
C GLU A 397 47.33 -27.86 12.74
N ALA A 398 47.41 -26.57 13.04
CA ALA A 398 48.52 -25.98 13.78
C ALA A 398 48.63 -26.58 15.20
N ALA A 399 47.50 -26.76 15.90
CA ALA A 399 47.46 -27.38 17.22
C ALA A 399 47.87 -28.87 17.18
N GLU A 400 47.48 -29.60 16.14
CA GLU A 400 47.91 -30.99 15.94
C GLU A 400 49.41 -31.09 15.69
N THR A 401 50.01 -30.19 14.89
CA THR A 401 51.47 -30.13 14.73
C THR A 401 52.18 -29.79 16.05
N ALA A 402 51.68 -28.84 16.82
CA ALA A 402 52.25 -28.51 18.13
C ALA A 402 52.16 -29.68 19.13
N ALA A 403 51.06 -30.44 19.10
CA ALA A 403 50.91 -31.66 19.90
C ALA A 403 51.92 -32.75 19.50
N GLN A 404 52.22 -32.90 18.20
CA GLN A 404 53.26 -33.81 17.72
C GLN A 404 54.66 -33.37 18.16
N GLU A 405 54.96 -32.08 18.14
CA GLU A 405 56.23 -31.54 18.67
C GLU A 405 56.37 -31.74 20.19
N LEU A 406 55.29 -31.58 20.94
CA LEU A 406 55.23 -31.88 22.37
C LEU A 406 55.44 -33.38 22.67
N GLN A 407 54.89 -34.25 21.83
CA GLN A 407 55.13 -35.69 21.92
C GLN A 407 56.61 -36.04 21.66
N GLN A 408 57.24 -35.41 20.66
CA GLN A 408 58.66 -35.61 20.37
C GLN A 408 59.56 -35.11 21.51
N THR A 409 59.27 -33.95 22.10
CA THR A 409 60.02 -33.43 23.26
C THR A 409 59.83 -34.31 24.49
N ARG A 410 58.63 -34.84 24.72
CA ARG A 410 58.39 -35.83 25.79
C ARG A 410 59.21 -37.11 25.59
N ASP A 411 59.29 -37.61 24.37
CA ASP A 411 60.11 -38.79 24.05
C ASP A 411 61.61 -38.52 24.22
N GLN A 412 62.08 -37.32 23.88
CA GLN A 412 63.47 -36.88 24.14
C GLN A 412 63.76 -36.79 25.64
N LEU A 413 62.84 -36.22 26.42
CA LEU A 413 62.97 -36.13 27.88
C LEU A 413 63.09 -37.53 28.50
N ARG A 414 62.21 -38.47 28.10
CA ARG A 414 62.25 -39.86 28.57
C ARG A 414 63.59 -40.54 28.25
N ARG A 415 64.14 -40.32 27.06
CA ARG A 415 65.47 -40.83 26.69
C ARG A 415 66.57 -40.23 27.56
N SER A 416 66.46 -38.95 27.93
CA SER A 416 67.41 -38.29 28.83
C SER A 416 67.31 -38.83 30.26
N GLU A 417 66.10 -39.08 30.77
CA GLU A 417 65.87 -39.70 32.09
C GLU A 417 66.41 -41.14 32.13
N GLU A 418 66.22 -41.91 31.05
CA GLU A 418 66.81 -43.24 30.91
C GLU A 418 68.34 -43.21 30.83
N ALA A 419 68.93 -42.13 30.28
CA ALA A 419 70.38 -41.92 30.25
C ALA A 419 70.91 -41.49 31.63
N GLU A 420 70.22 -40.60 32.32
CA GLU A 420 70.53 -40.19 33.70
C GLU A 420 70.48 -41.40 34.64
N GLY A 421 69.45 -42.23 34.55
CA GLY A 421 69.36 -43.48 35.30
C GLY A 421 70.47 -44.48 34.97
N ARG A 422 71.10 -44.41 33.78
CA ARG A 422 72.32 -45.18 33.45
C ARG A 422 73.54 -44.57 34.14
N TYR A 423 73.70 -43.24 34.11
CA TYR A 423 74.79 -42.55 34.81
C TYR A 423 74.73 -42.72 36.33
N SER A 424 73.55 -42.64 36.95
CA SER A 424 73.41 -42.87 38.40
C SER A 424 73.82 -44.30 38.79
N ARG A 425 73.47 -45.31 37.97
CA ARG A 425 73.91 -46.70 38.19
C ARG A 425 75.42 -46.85 38.05
N GLU A 426 76.03 -46.14 37.11
CA GLU A 426 77.48 -46.15 36.90
C GLU A 426 78.24 -45.44 38.03
N ILE A 427 77.72 -44.32 38.53
CA ILE A 427 78.27 -43.62 39.72
C ILE A 427 78.23 -44.54 40.95
N VAL A 428 77.13 -45.30 41.14
CA VAL A 428 77.03 -46.28 42.24
C VAL A 428 78.06 -47.39 42.08
N ARG A 429 78.28 -47.92 40.87
CA ARG A 429 79.36 -48.89 40.60
C ARG A 429 80.74 -48.31 40.89
N GLN A 430 81.02 -47.10 40.43
CA GLN A 430 82.31 -46.44 40.65
C GLN A 430 82.55 -46.18 42.14
N ARG A 431 81.53 -45.76 42.89
CA ARG A 431 81.62 -45.63 44.35
C ARG A 431 81.92 -46.96 45.03
N ALA A 432 81.27 -48.06 44.63
CA ALA A 432 81.54 -49.38 45.17
C ALA A 432 82.97 -49.86 44.84
N SER A 433 83.46 -49.59 43.63
CA SER A 433 84.85 -49.88 43.22
C SER A 433 85.87 -49.08 44.03
N ILE A 434 85.63 -47.79 44.24
CA ILE A 434 86.50 -46.93 45.07
C ILE A 434 86.53 -47.43 46.52
N GLU A 435 85.39 -47.85 47.07
CA GLU A 435 85.33 -48.37 48.43
C GLU A 435 86.05 -49.72 48.57
N GLN A 436 86.01 -50.56 47.53
CA GLN A 436 86.81 -51.77 47.45
C GLN A 436 88.31 -51.46 47.36
N GLU A 437 88.72 -50.45 46.58
CA GLU A 437 90.11 -50.00 46.52
C GLU A 437 90.58 -49.41 47.85
N LYS A 438 89.75 -48.64 48.55
CA LYS A 438 90.08 -48.15 49.91
C LYS A 438 90.30 -49.31 50.88
N LYS A 439 89.50 -50.37 50.78
CA LYS A 439 89.67 -51.57 51.61
C LYS A 439 91.00 -52.27 51.31
N LEU A 440 91.33 -52.46 50.04
CA LEU A 440 92.63 -53.00 49.59
C LEU A 440 93.81 -52.09 49.99
N ASN A 441 93.62 -50.77 49.97
CA ASN A 441 94.65 -49.81 50.36
C ASN A 441 94.84 -49.79 51.88
N LYS A 442 93.76 -49.98 52.66
CA LYS A 442 93.83 -50.17 54.11
C LYS A 442 94.57 -51.46 54.46
N GLU A 443 94.31 -52.56 53.75
CA GLU A 443 95.03 -53.83 53.88
C GLU A 443 96.53 -53.68 53.50
N ARG A 444 96.85 -52.95 52.43
CA ARG A 444 98.25 -52.63 52.05
C ARG A 444 98.94 -51.70 53.05
N SER A 445 98.24 -50.72 53.60
CA SER A 445 98.78 -49.81 54.61
C SER A 445 99.03 -50.54 55.93
N GLN A 446 98.19 -51.52 56.25
CA GLN A 446 98.38 -52.43 57.37
C GLN A 446 99.60 -53.35 57.15
N GLN A 447 99.82 -53.87 55.94
CA GLN A 447 101.04 -54.60 55.59
C GLN A 447 102.31 -53.73 55.64
N ILE A 448 102.22 -52.44 55.31
CA ILE A 448 103.33 -51.48 55.43
C ILE A 448 103.61 -51.16 56.91
N SER A 449 102.57 -51.06 57.75
CA SER A 449 102.71 -50.91 59.20
C SER A 449 103.37 -52.14 59.83
N GLU A 450 102.96 -53.34 59.43
CA GLU A 450 103.56 -54.61 59.86
C GLU A 450 105.02 -54.78 59.37
N MET A 451 105.38 -54.20 58.22
CA MET A 451 106.77 -54.09 57.77
C MET A 451 107.58 -53.01 58.51
N GLY A 452 106.93 -51.96 59.01
CA GLY A 452 107.56 -50.88 59.80
C GLY A 452 108.02 -51.37 61.18
N ASP A 453 107.25 -52.27 61.79
CA ASP A 453 107.59 -52.89 63.08
C ASP A 453 108.76 -53.88 62.99
N HIS A 454 109.15 -54.29 61.77
CA HIS A 454 110.36 -55.07 61.51
C HIS A 454 111.61 -54.22 61.16
N LEU A 455 111.53 -52.89 61.27
CA LEU A 455 112.64 -51.97 61.00
C LEU A 455 113.02 -51.08 62.21
N ALA A 456 112.58 -51.45 63.41
CA ALA A 456 112.91 -50.82 64.69
C ALA A 456 113.97 -51.57 65.52
N ASP A 457 114.58 -52.64 64.99
CA ASP A 457 115.56 -53.50 65.68
C ASP A 457 117.01 -53.39 65.15
N ALA A 458 117.39 -52.24 64.59
CA ALA A 458 118.78 -51.98 64.20
C ALA A 458 119.19 -50.51 64.30
N LYS A 459 119.59 -50.06 65.50
CA LYS A 459 120.70 -49.10 65.69
C LYS A 459 121.09 -48.94 67.16
N VAL A 460 121.83 -49.93 67.65
CA VAL A 460 122.84 -49.76 68.71
C VAL A 460 124.15 -49.33 68.06
N GLY A 461 124.81 -48.31 68.63
CA GLY A 461 126.22 -48.02 68.34
C GLY A 461 126.53 -46.54 68.09
N ARG A 462 126.67 -45.74 69.15
CA ARG A 462 127.51 -44.53 69.15
C ARG A 462 127.94 -44.10 70.55
N GLU A 463 128.57 -45.03 71.25
CA GLU A 463 129.54 -44.73 72.32
C GLU A 463 130.90 -44.47 71.66
N GLN A 464 131.27 -43.19 71.52
CA GLN A 464 132.64 -42.70 71.28
C GLN A 464 132.65 -41.15 71.25
N ALA A 465 132.46 -40.54 72.42
CA ALA A 465 132.85 -39.15 72.69
C ALA A 465 132.92 -38.87 74.20
N GLU A 466 133.72 -39.69 74.88
CA GLU A 466 134.37 -39.34 76.15
C GLU A 466 135.58 -38.42 75.84
N GLN A 467 136.02 -37.60 76.80
CA GLN A 467 137.32 -36.87 76.85
C GLN A 467 137.32 -35.34 76.69
N ALA A 468 136.65 -34.59 77.58
CA ALA A 468 137.06 -33.19 77.77
C ALA A 468 136.84 -32.51 79.14
N ARG A 469 136.45 -33.18 80.24
CA ARG A 469 136.19 -32.41 81.48
C ARG A 469 136.55 -33.03 82.82
N VAL A 470 137.64 -33.79 82.86
CA VAL A 470 138.29 -34.28 84.10
C VAL A 470 139.64 -33.56 84.34
N LYS A 471 139.83 -32.33 83.86
CA LYS A 471 141.03 -31.51 84.14
C LYS A 471 140.74 -30.24 84.96
N ALA A 472 140.03 -30.38 86.07
CA ALA A 472 139.88 -29.27 87.02
C ALA A 472 139.58 -29.73 88.46
N GLU A 473 140.23 -30.80 88.94
CA GLU A 473 140.12 -31.27 90.34
C GLU A 473 141.46 -31.47 91.08
N GLU A 474 142.55 -30.81 90.64
CA GLU A 474 143.87 -30.94 91.30
C GLU A 474 144.52 -29.62 91.76
N MET A 475 143.72 -28.66 92.20
CA MET A 475 144.22 -27.57 93.04
C MET A 475 143.17 -27.20 94.08
N ALA A 476 143.24 -27.86 95.25
CA ALA A 476 143.03 -27.23 96.57
C ALA A 476 142.86 -28.27 97.70
N ALA A 477 143.62 -29.36 97.66
CA ALA A 477 143.71 -30.33 98.77
C ALA A 477 144.66 -29.84 99.90
N GLN A 478 144.52 -28.59 100.36
CA GLN A 478 145.35 -28.07 101.47
C GLN A 478 144.64 -27.12 102.46
N LEU A 479 143.33 -27.28 102.72
CA LEU A 479 142.67 -26.68 103.90
C LEU A 479 141.66 -27.66 104.54
N GLN A 480 142.15 -28.85 104.86
CA GLN A 480 141.41 -29.98 105.42
C GLN A 480 141.48 -30.03 106.96
N THR A 481 140.79 -29.13 107.68
CA THR A 481 140.36 -29.39 109.08
C THR A 481 139.43 -28.34 109.72
N SER A 482 138.87 -27.38 108.96
CA SER A 482 138.04 -26.31 109.55
C SER A 482 136.61 -26.19 108.98
N PHE A 483 136.17 -27.06 108.06
CA PHE A 483 134.90 -26.90 107.32
C PHE A 483 133.87 -28.02 107.53
N GLN A 484 134.03 -28.86 108.56
CA GLN A 484 133.19 -30.04 108.75
C GLN A 484 131.76 -29.72 109.23
N ASP A 485 131.57 -28.62 109.97
CA ASP A 485 130.23 -28.26 110.51
C ASP A 485 129.39 -27.42 109.54
N GLN A 486 130.00 -26.78 108.55
CA GLN A 486 129.29 -25.97 107.53
C GLN A 486 128.76 -26.82 106.35
N ARG A 487 129.33 -28.02 106.14
CA ARG A 487 128.94 -28.94 105.06
C ARG A 487 127.62 -29.68 105.32
N VAL A 488 127.26 -29.91 106.58
CA VAL A 488 125.99 -30.59 106.93
C VAL A 488 124.80 -29.70 106.54
N LEU A 489 124.85 -28.41 106.89
CA LEU A 489 123.81 -27.45 106.53
C LEU A 489 123.71 -27.22 105.01
N GLN A 490 124.85 -27.20 104.31
CA GLN A 490 124.87 -27.00 102.85
C GLN A 490 124.36 -28.23 102.08
N LYS A 491 124.51 -29.44 102.65
CA LYS A 491 124.00 -30.69 102.07
C LYS A 491 122.48 -30.76 102.21
N GLU A 492 121.93 -30.43 103.38
CA GLU A 492 120.47 -30.42 103.61
C GLU A 492 119.73 -29.42 102.71
N LEU A 493 120.31 -28.22 102.49
CA LEU A 493 119.76 -27.23 101.55
C LEU A 493 119.83 -27.69 100.08
N LYS A 494 120.87 -28.44 99.71
CA LYS A 494 121.04 -28.95 98.33
C LYS A 494 120.10 -30.10 98.04
N ASP A 495 119.89 -30.98 99.02
CA ASP A 495 118.96 -32.11 98.91
C ASP A 495 117.50 -31.62 98.91
N ALA A 496 117.16 -30.60 99.71
CA ALA A 496 115.85 -29.94 99.67
C ALA A 496 115.57 -29.26 98.32
N TRP A 497 116.55 -28.58 97.73
CA TRP A 497 116.40 -27.97 96.41
C TRP A 497 116.32 -28.99 95.27
N ALA A 498 117.06 -30.10 95.36
CA ALA A 498 116.98 -31.18 94.38
C ALA A 498 115.58 -31.82 94.38
N ASN A 499 115.01 -32.05 95.57
CA ASN A 499 113.66 -32.60 95.71
C ASN A 499 112.59 -31.63 95.18
N GLU A 500 112.69 -30.33 95.48
CA GLU A 500 111.74 -29.34 94.97
C GLU A 500 111.84 -29.17 93.44
N LYS A 501 113.04 -29.28 92.88
CA LYS A 501 113.25 -29.26 91.43
C LYS A 501 112.58 -30.44 90.74
N VAL A 502 112.70 -31.65 91.30
CA VAL A 502 112.00 -32.84 90.76
C VAL A 502 110.49 -32.67 90.84
N ARG A 503 109.97 -32.20 91.98
CA ARG A 503 108.54 -31.93 92.17
C ARG A 503 107.99 -30.92 91.15
N LEU A 504 108.69 -29.82 90.91
CA LEU A 504 108.30 -28.81 89.91
C LEU A 504 108.39 -29.36 88.47
N GLN A 505 109.34 -30.25 88.20
CA GLN A 505 109.53 -30.85 86.88
C GLN A 505 108.47 -31.91 86.57
N GLU A 506 108.03 -32.66 87.58
CA GLU A 506 106.86 -33.54 87.51
C GLU A 506 105.57 -32.73 87.31
N GLU A 507 105.39 -31.62 88.03
CA GLU A 507 104.23 -30.74 87.88
C GLU A 507 104.16 -30.10 86.48
N LEU A 508 105.31 -29.63 85.94
CA LEU A 508 105.38 -29.13 84.57
C LEU A 508 105.11 -30.21 83.52
N SER A 509 105.55 -31.44 83.76
CA SER A 509 105.27 -32.57 82.87
C SER A 509 103.79 -32.94 82.89
N ARG A 510 103.16 -32.88 84.08
CA ARG A 510 101.72 -33.07 84.26
C ARG A 510 100.91 -31.98 83.54
N GLN A 511 101.32 -30.72 83.66
CA GLN A 511 100.66 -29.62 82.94
C GLN A 511 100.84 -29.71 81.43
N ARG A 512 102.00 -30.15 80.93
CA ARG A 512 102.20 -30.39 79.49
C ARG A 512 101.31 -31.52 78.96
N SER A 513 101.22 -32.65 79.68
CA SER A 513 100.31 -33.74 79.33
C SER A 513 98.85 -33.25 79.27
N LEU A 514 98.46 -32.39 80.22
CA LEU A 514 97.10 -31.86 80.29
C LEU A 514 96.79 -30.89 79.13
N LEU A 515 97.77 -30.09 78.71
CA LEU A 515 97.65 -29.24 77.51
C LEU A 515 97.57 -30.06 76.23
N GLU A 516 98.35 -31.12 76.11
CA GLU A 516 98.33 -32.00 74.94
C GLU A 516 96.99 -32.73 74.78
N ASP A 517 96.36 -33.13 75.90
CA ASP A 517 95.01 -33.69 75.90
C ASP A 517 93.94 -32.64 75.53
N HIS A 518 94.13 -31.37 75.92
CA HIS A 518 93.27 -30.28 75.47
C HIS A 518 93.40 -30.02 73.96
N ASP A 519 94.61 -30.05 73.41
CA ASP A 519 94.83 -29.87 71.97
C ASP A 519 94.17 -31.00 71.16
N LYS A 520 94.30 -32.26 71.60
CA LYS A 520 93.59 -33.40 71.00
C LYS A 520 92.07 -33.21 71.03
N THR A 521 91.54 -32.65 72.11
CA THR A 521 90.10 -32.38 72.26
C THR A 521 89.64 -31.25 71.32
N LEU A 522 90.45 -30.20 71.17
CA LEU A 522 90.17 -29.11 70.23
C LEU A 522 90.22 -29.57 68.77
N GLU A 523 91.14 -30.47 68.43
CA GLU A 523 91.25 -31.03 67.09
C GLU A 523 90.06 -31.94 66.74
N LEU A 524 89.58 -32.73 67.71
CA LEU A 524 88.33 -33.50 67.57
C LEU A 524 87.11 -32.60 67.36
N LEU A 525 87.03 -31.48 68.11
CA LEU A 525 85.94 -30.51 67.96
C LEU A 525 86.00 -29.80 66.61
N ARG A 526 87.18 -29.42 66.11
CA ARG A 526 87.34 -28.85 64.76
C ARG A 526 86.87 -29.81 63.68
N SER A 527 87.32 -31.06 63.73
CA SER A 527 86.89 -32.11 62.78
C SER A 527 85.38 -32.31 62.79
N LYS A 528 84.75 -32.28 63.98
CA LYS A 528 83.30 -32.38 64.13
C LYS A 528 82.54 -31.16 63.59
N THR A 529 83.07 -29.95 63.79
CA THR A 529 82.51 -28.72 63.22
C THR A 529 82.57 -28.73 61.70
N GLU A 530 83.70 -29.12 61.11
CA GLU A 530 83.85 -29.25 59.65
C GLU A 530 82.90 -30.29 59.05
N SER A 531 82.66 -31.40 59.77
CA SER A 531 81.66 -32.40 59.36
C SER A 531 80.25 -31.83 59.34
N LEU A 532 79.87 -31.08 60.38
CA LEU A 532 78.54 -30.46 60.46
C LEU A 532 78.36 -29.35 59.43
N GLU A 533 79.41 -28.59 59.10
CA GLU A 533 79.37 -27.58 58.04
C GLU A 533 79.16 -28.22 56.65
N ARG A 534 79.80 -29.37 56.38
CA ARG A 534 79.53 -30.13 55.14
C ARG A 534 78.09 -30.62 55.08
N ASP A 535 77.58 -31.26 56.14
CA ASP A 535 76.20 -31.74 56.20
C ASP A 535 75.18 -30.61 56.03
N ASN A 536 75.47 -29.42 56.58
CA ASN A 536 74.59 -28.26 56.47
C ASN A 536 74.63 -27.65 55.05
N SER A 537 75.79 -27.65 54.40
CA SER A 537 75.95 -27.23 53.00
C SER A 537 75.20 -28.17 52.02
N GLU A 538 75.24 -29.47 52.27
CA GLU A 538 74.49 -30.45 51.49
C GLU A 538 72.97 -30.29 51.69
N ARG A 539 72.52 -30.09 52.93
CA ARG A 539 71.09 -29.84 53.22
C ARG A 539 70.59 -28.54 52.61
N THR A 540 71.36 -27.46 52.67
CA THR A 540 70.98 -26.18 52.04
C THR A 540 70.90 -26.30 50.52
N SER A 541 71.80 -27.07 49.90
CA SER A 541 71.75 -27.37 48.46
C SER A 541 70.52 -28.21 48.09
N ALA A 542 70.16 -29.21 48.91
CA ALA A 542 68.96 -30.03 48.70
C ALA A 542 67.66 -29.22 48.86
N VAL A 543 67.60 -28.32 49.84
CA VAL A 543 66.45 -27.42 50.02
C VAL A 543 66.32 -26.45 48.85
N HIS A 544 67.44 -25.91 48.35
CA HIS A 544 67.42 -25.04 47.18
C HIS A 544 66.92 -25.77 45.92
N ALA A 545 67.39 -27.00 45.68
CA ALA A 545 66.92 -27.82 44.57
C ALA A 545 65.41 -28.13 44.68
N SER A 546 64.92 -28.42 45.89
CA SER A 546 63.50 -28.66 46.13
C SER A 546 62.65 -27.41 45.90
N ASN A 547 63.12 -26.23 46.32
CA ASN A 547 62.43 -24.96 46.06
C ASN A 547 62.35 -24.64 44.56
N VAL A 548 63.41 -24.90 43.79
CA VAL A 548 63.38 -24.73 42.32
C VAL A 548 62.35 -25.67 41.68
N GLN A 549 62.22 -26.91 42.15
CA GLN A 549 61.17 -27.82 41.67
C GLN A 549 59.76 -27.35 42.03
N LEU A 550 59.58 -26.76 43.22
CA LEU A 550 58.31 -26.21 43.69
C LEU A 550 57.89 -24.97 42.90
N GLU A 551 58.83 -24.08 42.57
CA GLU A 551 58.59 -22.92 41.70
C GLU A 551 58.19 -23.36 40.29
N LYS A 552 58.87 -24.37 39.73
CA LYS A 552 58.51 -24.96 38.44
C LYS A 552 57.11 -25.56 38.46
N ALA A 553 56.79 -26.39 39.46
CA ALA A 553 55.45 -26.97 39.60
C ALA A 553 54.37 -25.88 39.78
N THR A 554 54.67 -24.79 40.47
CA THR A 554 53.75 -23.66 40.64
C THR A 554 53.52 -22.92 39.33
N ALA A 555 54.55 -22.76 38.49
CA ALA A 555 54.42 -22.19 37.15
C ALA A 555 53.58 -23.10 36.23
N ASP A 556 53.80 -24.41 36.28
CA ASP A 556 53.05 -25.40 35.50
C ASP A 556 51.57 -25.42 35.90
N VAL A 557 51.25 -25.31 37.20
CA VAL A 557 49.87 -25.19 37.69
C VAL A 557 49.19 -23.92 37.17
N LYS A 558 49.88 -22.77 37.21
CA LYS A 558 49.34 -21.52 36.65
C LYS A 558 49.10 -21.60 35.14
N ALA A 559 49.98 -22.28 34.41
CA ALA A 559 49.80 -22.52 32.98
C ALA A 559 48.56 -23.41 32.73
N LEU A 560 48.37 -24.46 33.53
CA LEU A 560 47.19 -25.32 33.47
C LEU A 560 45.90 -24.59 33.84
N GLU A 561 45.91 -23.70 34.84
CA GLU A 561 44.76 -22.85 35.20
C GLU A 561 44.37 -21.91 34.06
N HIS A 562 45.36 -21.36 33.35
CA HIS A 562 45.12 -20.50 32.19
C HIS A 562 44.56 -21.30 31.00
N MET A 563 45.05 -22.52 30.76
CA MET A 563 44.49 -23.41 29.74
C MET A 563 43.07 -23.86 30.10
N LEU A 564 42.80 -24.15 31.37
CA LEU A 564 41.46 -24.52 31.83
C LEU A 564 40.48 -23.37 31.67
N SER A 565 40.88 -22.15 32.02
CA SER A 565 40.07 -20.92 31.84
C SER A 565 39.81 -20.63 30.36
N SER A 566 40.80 -20.89 29.50
CA SER A 566 40.62 -20.80 28.05
C SER A 566 39.66 -21.87 27.53
N ALA A 567 39.75 -23.10 28.04
CA ALA A 567 38.88 -24.20 27.63
C ALA A 567 37.43 -23.98 28.07
N THR A 568 37.18 -23.46 29.28
CA THR A 568 35.84 -23.07 29.72
C THR A 568 35.28 -21.92 28.89
N ALA A 569 36.09 -20.92 28.53
CA ALA A 569 35.65 -19.85 27.63
C ALA A 569 35.26 -20.37 26.24
N VAL A 570 36.02 -21.32 25.68
CA VAL A 570 35.68 -22.00 24.41
C VAL A 570 34.42 -22.85 24.57
N GLN A 571 34.24 -23.54 25.69
CA GLN A 571 33.04 -24.33 25.97
C GLN A 571 31.79 -23.45 26.09
N ASP A 572 31.89 -22.31 26.76
CA ASP A 572 30.78 -21.35 26.90
C ASP A 572 30.45 -20.69 25.55
N ALA A 573 31.46 -20.38 24.73
CA ALA A 573 31.27 -19.89 23.36
C ALA A 573 30.55 -20.93 22.48
N LEU A 574 31.01 -22.19 22.48
CA LEU A 574 30.36 -23.28 21.75
C LEU A 574 28.92 -23.53 22.22
N ARG A 575 28.66 -23.39 23.53
CA ARG A 575 27.31 -23.54 24.08
C ARG A 575 26.40 -22.39 23.67
N SER A 576 26.94 -21.17 23.61
CA SER A 576 26.24 -19.99 23.09
C SER A 576 25.92 -20.13 21.60
N GLU A 577 26.89 -20.57 20.78
CA GLU A 577 26.69 -20.86 19.36
C GLU A 577 25.65 -21.97 19.15
N LEU A 578 25.69 -23.05 19.94
CA LEU A 578 24.70 -24.12 19.85
C LEU A 578 23.29 -23.61 20.18
N THR A 579 23.15 -22.72 21.17
CA THR A 579 21.85 -22.09 21.45
C THR A 579 21.40 -21.13 20.35
N ALA A 580 22.34 -20.41 19.72
CA ALA A 580 22.04 -19.55 18.58
C ALA A 580 21.60 -20.36 17.36
N VAL A 581 22.29 -21.47 17.05
CA VAL A 581 21.94 -22.40 15.97
C VAL A 581 20.58 -23.05 16.24
N ASN A 582 20.29 -23.50 17.47
CA ASN A 582 18.95 -24.03 17.80
C ASN A 582 17.86 -22.96 17.65
N SER A 583 18.14 -21.70 18.03
CA SER A 583 17.18 -20.62 17.83
C SER A 583 16.99 -20.28 16.34
N SER A 584 18.05 -20.39 15.54
CA SER A 584 18.04 -20.24 14.09
C SER A 584 17.27 -21.38 13.41
N GLU A 585 17.39 -22.61 13.90
CA GLU A 585 16.62 -23.76 13.41
C GLU A 585 15.13 -23.57 13.70
N ASP A 586 14.77 -23.07 14.89
CA ASP A 586 13.39 -22.78 15.25
C ASP A 586 12.80 -21.62 14.44
N THR A 587 13.58 -20.57 14.13
CA THR A 587 13.13 -19.50 13.23
C THR A 587 13.02 -20.00 11.79
N ALA A 588 13.95 -20.82 11.31
CA ALA A 588 13.87 -21.44 9.99
C ALA A 588 12.66 -22.37 9.86
N LYS A 589 12.33 -23.15 10.89
CA LYS A 589 11.10 -23.99 10.92
C LYS A 589 9.84 -23.14 10.87
N LYS A 590 9.79 -22.04 11.63
CA LYS A 590 8.65 -21.10 11.59
C LYS A 590 8.54 -20.41 10.24
N PHE A 591 9.66 -20.03 9.63
CA PHE A 591 9.70 -19.42 8.31
C PHE A 591 9.23 -20.41 7.22
N ALA A 592 9.70 -21.66 7.28
CA ALA A 592 9.26 -22.72 6.38
C ALA A 592 7.75 -23.01 6.52
N ALA A 593 7.22 -23.05 7.75
CA ALA A 593 5.78 -23.22 7.99
C ALA A 593 4.96 -22.04 7.44
N ASN A 594 5.45 -20.80 7.60
CA ASN A 594 4.81 -19.61 7.05
C ASN A 594 4.85 -19.60 5.50
N LEU A 595 5.97 -19.99 4.89
CA LEU A 595 6.06 -20.13 3.44
C LEU A 595 5.11 -21.20 2.90
N GLU A 596 4.97 -22.34 3.58
CA GLU A 596 4.02 -23.37 3.20
C GLU A 596 2.57 -22.86 3.31
N GLU A 597 2.23 -22.13 4.36
CA GLU A 597 0.91 -21.52 4.52
C GLU A 597 0.61 -20.49 3.42
N GLN A 598 1.57 -19.62 3.10
CA GLN A 598 1.46 -18.66 1.99
C GLN A 598 1.34 -19.37 0.64
N PHE A 599 2.08 -20.46 0.43
CA PHE A 599 1.99 -21.26 -0.79
C PHE A 599 0.61 -21.90 -0.93
N GLN A 600 0.04 -22.47 0.14
CA GLN A 600 -1.31 -23.03 0.10
C GLN A 600 -2.37 -21.96 -0.12
N ALA A 601 -2.23 -20.77 0.50
CA ALA A 601 -3.11 -19.64 0.27
C ALA A 601 -3.07 -19.19 -1.21
N LYS A 602 -1.88 -18.99 -1.78
CA LYS A 602 -1.72 -18.61 -3.19
C LYS A 602 -2.18 -19.70 -4.16
N LYS A 603 -2.01 -20.97 -3.80
CA LYS A 603 -2.56 -22.10 -4.57
C LYS A 603 -4.09 -22.05 -4.59
N SER A 604 -4.72 -21.69 -3.47
CA SER A 604 -6.17 -21.51 -3.42
C SER A 604 -6.64 -20.33 -4.27
N ASP A 605 -5.90 -19.20 -4.26
CA ASP A 605 -6.16 -18.04 -5.13
C ASP A 605 -6.05 -18.41 -6.61
N CYS A 606 -5.02 -19.18 -7.00
CA CYS A 606 -4.85 -19.67 -8.37
C CYS A 606 -6.04 -20.52 -8.81
N ASN A 607 -6.54 -21.41 -7.95
CA ASN A 607 -7.73 -22.22 -8.26
C ASN A 607 -8.99 -21.33 -8.44
N VAL A 608 -9.14 -20.29 -7.63
CA VAL A 608 -10.25 -19.31 -7.77
C VAL A 608 -10.12 -18.52 -9.07
N LEU A 609 -8.91 -18.10 -9.43
CA LEU A 609 -8.63 -17.38 -10.68
C LEU A 609 -8.84 -18.28 -11.90
N GLU A 610 -8.44 -19.56 -11.86
CA GLU A 610 -8.76 -20.54 -12.90
C GLU A 610 -10.28 -20.73 -13.04
N GLY A 611 -10.99 -20.82 -11.92
CA GLY A 611 -12.46 -20.83 -11.90
C GLY A 611 -13.05 -19.61 -12.61
N ARG A 612 -12.60 -18.40 -12.27
CA ARG A 612 -13.05 -17.15 -12.93
C ARG A 612 -12.68 -17.10 -14.41
N LEU A 613 -11.49 -17.55 -14.78
CA LEU A 613 -11.08 -17.64 -16.20
C LEU A 613 -11.95 -18.63 -16.98
N SER A 614 -12.35 -19.74 -16.37
CA SER A 614 -13.26 -20.69 -17.00
C SER A 614 -14.64 -20.07 -17.27
N VAL A 615 -15.17 -19.29 -16.32
CA VAL A 615 -16.44 -18.56 -16.46
C VAL A 615 -16.33 -17.50 -17.56
N LEU A 616 -15.29 -16.67 -17.53
CA LEU A 616 -15.07 -15.64 -18.55
C LEU A 616 -14.89 -16.23 -19.95
N ARG A 617 -14.20 -17.37 -20.08
CA ARG A 617 -14.09 -18.09 -21.37
C ARG A 617 -15.45 -18.59 -21.85
N HIS A 618 -16.29 -19.08 -20.95
CA HIS A 618 -17.65 -19.51 -21.29
C HIS A 618 -18.54 -18.33 -21.70
N GLU A 619 -18.52 -17.23 -20.96
CA GLU A 619 -19.25 -16.00 -21.31
C GLU A 619 -18.82 -15.45 -22.68
N LEU A 620 -17.51 -15.45 -22.95
CA LEU A 620 -16.96 -14.99 -24.23
C LEU A 620 -17.33 -15.92 -25.38
N ALA A 621 -17.36 -17.24 -25.16
CA ALA A 621 -17.86 -18.20 -26.14
C ALA A 621 -19.36 -17.98 -26.45
N THR A 622 -20.17 -17.77 -25.41
CA THR A 622 -21.60 -17.46 -25.55
C THR A 622 -21.81 -16.14 -26.29
N ALA A 623 -21.07 -15.08 -25.95
CA ALA A 623 -21.13 -13.80 -26.63
C ALA A 623 -20.76 -13.91 -28.11
N ARG A 624 -19.71 -14.67 -28.45
CA ARG A 624 -19.33 -14.94 -29.85
C ARG A 624 -20.42 -15.71 -30.60
N SER A 625 -21.06 -16.69 -29.97
CA SER A 625 -22.18 -17.40 -30.61
C SER A 625 -23.39 -16.49 -30.83
N GLY A 626 -23.65 -15.55 -29.91
CA GLY A 626 -24.67 -14.52 -30.07
C GLY A 626 -24.35 -13.53 -31.18
N GLU A 627 -23.09 -13.09 -31.29
CA GLU A 627 -22.62 -12.24 -32.39
C GLU A 627 -22.80 -12.92 -33.75
N GLU A 628 -22.43 -14.20 -33.86
CA GLU A 628 -22.57 -14.95 -35.12
C GLU A 628 -24.05 -15.11 -35.51
N THR A 629 -24.92 -15.39 -34.54
CA THR A 629 -26.37 -15.46 -34.76
C THR A 629 -26.92 -14.10 -35.21
N ALA A 630 -26.46 -13.00 -34.60
CA ALA A 630 -26.86 -11.65 -34.98
C ALA A 630 -26.37 -11.28 -36.39
N LYS A 631 -25.13 -11.65 -36.76
CA LYS A 631 -24.62 -11.50 -38.13
C LYS A 631 -25.45 -12.27 -39.15
N GLN A 632 -25.84 -13.50 -38.83
CA GLN A 632 -26.71 -14.31 -39.68
C GLN A 632 -28.07 -13.60 -39.90
N SER A 633 -28.71 -13.12 -38.83
CA SER A 633 -29.96 -12.36 -38.93
C SER A 633 -29.83 -11.06 -39.73
N VAL A 634 -28.71 -10.33 -39.57
CA VAL A 634 -28.43 -9.13 -40.37
C VAL A 634 -28.29 -9.48 -41.86
N ASN A 635 -27.58 -10.56 -42.19
CA ASN A 635 -27.46 -11.02 -43.57
C ASN A 635 -28.81 -11.42 -44.17
N ASP A 636 -29.64 -12.15 -43.41
CA ASP A 636 -30.98 -12.55 -43.83
C ASP A 636 -31.88 -11.31 -44.06
N LEU A 637 -31.83 -10.32 -43.17
CA LEU A 637 -32.56 -9.06 -43.32
C LEU A 637 -32.06 -8.23 -44.51
N GLN A 638 -30.74 -8.18 -44.74
CA GLN A 638 -30.18 -7.51 -45.92
C GLN A 638 -30.62 -8.17 -47.23
N GLN A 639 -30.72 -9.51 -47.23
CA GLN A 639 -31.23 -10.26 -48.37
C GLN A 639 -32.73 -9.99 -48.58
N GLN A 640 -33.54 -10.01 -47.52
CA GLN A 640 -34.96 -9.66 -47.59
C GLN A 640 -35.17 -8.24 -48.11
N LEU A 641 -34.35 -7.29 -47.65
CA LEU A 641 -34.39 -5.90 -48.12
C LEU A 641 -34.04 -5.79 -49.61
N HIS A 642 -33.01 -6.49 -50.09
CA HIS A 642 -32.70 -6.54 -51.52
C HIS A 642 -33.86 -7.08 -52.34
N VAL A 643 -34.46 -8.19 -51.90
CA VAL A 643 -35.63 -8.78 -52.57
C VAL A 643 -36.82 -7.79 -52.58
N ALA A 644 -37.04 -7.06 -51.49
CA ALA A 644 -38.08 -6.05 -51.42
C ALA A 644 -37.81 -4.87 -52.38
N ILE A 645 -36.57 -4.38 -52.42
CA ILE A 645 -36.13 -3.33 -53.36
C ILE A 645 -36.34 -3.78 -54.80
N ASP A 646 -35.88 -4.98 -55.17
CA ASP A 646 -36.04 -5.53 -56.52
C ASP A 646 -37.53 -5.64 -56.91
N ARG A 647 -38.40 -6.03 -55.97
CA ARG A 647 -39.85 -6.06 -56.20
C ARG A 647 -40.43 -4.67 -56.41
N VAL A 648 -40.03 -3.67 -55.62
CA VAL A 648 -40.46 -2.28 -55.81
C VAL A 648 -39.99 -1.77 -57.17
N THR A 649 -38.72 -1.96 -57.52
CA THR A 649 -38.18 -1.54 -58.82
C THR A 649 -38.84 -2.27 -59.99
N ALA A 650 -39.21 -3.56 -59.83
CA ALA A 650 -39.96 -4.30 -60.83
C ALA A 650 -41.39 -3.74 -60.99
N VAL A 651 -42.07 -3.39 -59.90
CA VAL A 651 -43.40 -2.77 -59.92
C VAL A 651 -43.33 -1.36 -60.52
N GLU A 652 -42.34 -0.56 -60.16
CA GLU A 652 -42.07 0.76 -60.77
C GLU A 652 -41.78 0.65 -62.27
N GLY A 653 -41.02 -0.37 -62.68
CA GLY A 653 -40.77 -0.68 -64.08
C GLY A 653 -42.04 -1.08 -64.83
N GLN A 654 -42.87 -1.95 -64.23
CA GLN A 654 -44.17 -2.34 -64.77
C GLN A 654 -45.12 -1.13 -64.87
N LEU A 655 -45.21 -0.29 -63.85
CA LEU A 655 -45.99 0.94 -63.85
C LEU A 655 -45.49 1.93 -64.90
N SER A 656 -44.19 2.05 -65.10
CA SER A 656 -43.60 2.90 -66.13
C SER A 656 -43.92 2.42 -67.54
N VAL A 657 -43.89 1.09 -67.78
CA VAL A 657 -44.30 0.49 -69.06
C VAL A 657 -45.81 0.64 -69.27
N HIS A 658 -46.62 0.46 -68.23
CA HIS A 658 -48.08 0.59 -68.29
C HIS A 658 -48.52 2.05 -68.51
N ASN A 659 -47.88 3.03 -67.86
CA ASN A 659 -48.10 4.47 -68.10
C ASN A 659 -47.64 4.91 -69.49
N ALA A 660 -46.61 4.26 -70.07
CA ALA A 660 -46.16 4.55 -71.43
C ALA A 660 -47.08 3.95 -72.51
N GLN A 661 -47.84 2.88 -72.21
CA GLN A 661 -48.69 2.18 -73.19
C GLN A 661 -50.20 2.43 -73.04
N GLN A 662 -50.66 2.98 -71.92
CA GLN A 662 -52.04 3.43 -71.73
C GLN A 662 -52.06 4.79 -71.04
N TRP A 663 -52.10 5.86 -71.83
CA TRP A 663 -52.73 7.09 -71.38
C TRP A 663 -54.21 6.75 -71.19
N VAL A 664 -54.63 6.60 -69.93
CA VAL A 664 -56.05 6.63 -69.58
C VAL A 664 -56.53 8.01 -69.99
N THR A 665 -57.02 8.11 -71.22
CA THR A 665 -57.62 9.33 -71.75
C THR A 665 -58.91 9.50 -70.96
N ILE A 666 -58.91 10.41 -69.99
CA ILE A 666 -60.11 10.74 -69.22
C ILE A 666 -61.14 11.26 -70.25
N PRO A 667 -62.27 10.56 -70.47
CA PRO A 667 -63.22 10.94 -71.52
C PRO A 667 -63.79 12.33 -71.21
N GLU A 668 -63.81 13.26 -72.16
CA GLU A 668 -64.44 14.56 -71.91
C GLU A 668 -65.97 14.40 -71.75
N GLY A 669 -66.54 15.12 -70.77
CA GLY A 669 -67.95 15.03 -70.37
C GLY A 669 -68.11 14.64 -68.91
N VAL A 670 -69.37 14.43 -68.48
CA VAL A 670 -69.74 14.21 -67.07
C VAL A 670 -68.98 13.05 -66.43
N THR A 671 -68.67 12.01 -67.22
CA THR A 671 -67.88 10.84 -66.78
C THR A 671 -66.40 11.16 -66.56
N GLY A 672 -65.84 12.11 -67.33
CA GLY A 672 -64.47 12.58 -67.14
C GLY A 672 -64.29 13.53 -65.98
N ASP A 673 -65.28 14.39 -65.75
CA ASP A 673 -65.30 15.24 -64.57
C ASP A 673 -65.44 14.38 -63.30
N LEU A 674 -66.22 13.30 -63.38
CA LEU A 674 -66.29 12.29 -62.33
C LEU A 674 -64.95 11.59 -62.08
N ALA A 675 -64.25 11.16 -63.14
CA ALA A 675 -62.94 10.52 -63.01
C ALA A 675 -61.87 11.48 -62.46
N LYS A 676 -61.89 12.76 -62.85
CA LYS A 676 -61.01 13.81 -62.29
C LYS A 676 -61.31 14.07 -60.82
N MET A 677 -62.59 14.05 -60.43
CA MET A 677 -63.00 14.18 -59.03
C MET A 677 -62.50 12.99 -58.20
N TYR A 678 -62.64 11.75 -58.69
CA TYR A 678 -62.10 10.56 -58.02
C TYR A 678 -60.57 10.55 -57.91
N LEU A 679 -59.85 11.03 -58.94
CA LEU A 679 -58.39 11.17 -58.89
C LEU A 679 -57.94 12.25 -57.88
N ARG A 680 -58.65 13.38 -57.78
CA ARG A 680 -58.39 14.37 -56.72
C ARG A 680 -58.71 13.84 -55.33
N LEU A 681 -59.79 13.06 -55.20
CA LEU A 681 -60.15 12.39 -53.95
C LEU A 681 -59.05 11.39 -53.51
N ALA A 682 -58.46 10.64 -54.44
CA ALA A 682 -57.35 9.73 -54.12
C ALA A 682 -56.06 10.46 -53.71
N ASP A 683 -55.80 11.65 -54.28
CA ASP A 683 -54.65 12.49 -53.92
C ASP A 683 -54.81 13.18 -52.55
N GLU A 684 -56.02 13.60 -52.18
CA GLU A 684 -56.31 14.22 -50.87
C GLU A 684 -56.52 13.21 -49.74
N PHE A 685 -57.06 12.02 -50.04
CA PHE A 685 -57.31 10.96 -49.06
C PHE A 685 -56.44 9.74 -49.37
N ARG A 686 -55.17 9.77 -48.91
CA ARG A 686 -54.18 8.69 -49.12
C ARG A 686 -54.59 7.31 -48.58
N ASP A 687 -55.64 7.23 -47.76
CA ASP A 687 -56.08 6.02 -47.05
C ASP A 687 -57.54 5.62 -47.35
N ILE A 688 -58.08 5.90 -48.56
CA ILE A 688 -59.38 5.32 -48.96
C ILE A 688 -59.12 4.11 -49.88
N PRO A 689 -59.25 2.87 -49.38
CA PRO A 689 -59.10 1.69 -50.22
C PRO A 689 -60.32 1.61 -51.14
N SER A 690 -60.13 1.94 -52.40
CA SER A 690 -61.12 1.74 -53.45
C SER A 690 -60.80 0.42 -54.15
N ALA A 691 -61.52 -0.65 -53.79
CA ALA A 691 -61.53 -1.88 -54.57
C ALA A 691 -62.77 -1.90 -55.46
N PRO A 692 -62.63 -2.06 -56.79
CA PRO A 692 -63.77 -2.35 -57.64
C PRO A 692 -63.51 -3.60 -58.48
N GLU A 693 -63.96 -4.78 -58.04
CA GLU A 693 -64.00 -5.93 -58.96
C GLU A 693 -65.32 -6.73 -59.00
N SER A 694 -66.38 -6.36 -58.26
CA SER A 694 -67.64 -7.12 -58.42
C SER A 694 -68.94 -6.39 -58.09
N CYS A 695 -69.09 -5.11 -58.46
CA CYS A 695 -70.37 -4.40 -58.34
C CYS A 695 -71.09 -4.29 -59.68
N HIS A 696 -71.49 -5.42 -60.28
CA HIS A 696 -72.42 -5.44 -61.40
C HIS A 696 -73.84 -5.09 -60.92
N GLY A 697 -74.15 -3.80 -60.77
CA GLY A 697 -75.50 -3.34 -60.43
C GLY A 697 -75.61 -1.95 -59.81
N LEU A 698 -74.50 -1.33 -59.39
CA LEU A 698 -74.50 0.04 -58.87
C LEU A 698 -74.26 1.03 -60.03
N ASP A 699 -75.29 1.82 -60.34
CA ASP A 699 -75.17 2.98 -61.22
C ASP A 699 -74.25 4.01 -60.54
N MET A 700 -72.95 3.99 -60.88
CA MET A 700 -71.91 4.86 -60.33
C MET A 700 -72.27 6.35 -60.47
N SER A 701 -73.08 6.70 -61.46
CA SER A 701 -73.64 8.04 -61.64
C SER A 701 -74.56 8.44 -60.48
N GLN A 702 -75.40 7.53 -60.00
CA GLN A 702 -76.28 7.79 -58.85
C GLN A 702 -75.53 7.81 -57.53
N LEU A 703 -74.51 6.97 -57.37
CA LEU A 703 -73.68 6.96 -56.17
C LEU A 703 -72.87 8.26 -56.06
N ALA A 704 -72.27 8.70 -57.16
CA ALA A 704 -71.51 9.95 -57.20
C ALA A 704 -72.39 11.20 -57.02
N VAL A 705 -73.60 11.23 -57.58
CA VAL A 705 -74.57 12.32 -57.36
C VAL A 705 -75.02 12.36 -55.89
N LYS A 706 -75.11 11.20 -55.22
CA LYS A 706 -75.43 11.13 -53.79
C LYS A 706 -74.24 11.49 -52.90
N LEU A 707 -73.01 11.12 -53.27
CA LEU A 707 -71.76 11.41 -52.56
C LEU A 707 -71.25 12.85 -52.76
N ALA A 708 -71.56 13.51 -53.86
CA ALA A 708 -71.06 14.86 -54.15
C ALA A 708 -71.45 15.91 -53.09
N PRO A 709 -72.72 16.00 -52.60
CA PRO A 709 -73.07 16.93 -51.52
C PRO A 709 -72.42 16.58 -50.17
N ILE A 710 -72.04 15.31 -49.99
CA ILE A 710 -71.43 14.76 -48.77
C ILE A 710 -69.97 15.22 -48.63
N LEU A 711 -69.33 15.55 -49.75
CA LEU A 711 -67.94 16.02 -49.80
C LEU A 711 -67.77 17.50 -49.48
N ASP A 712 -68.85 18.29 -49.50
CA ASP A 712 -68.82 19.71 -49.16
C ASP A 712 -69.23 19.99 -47.70
N ASP A 713 -69.90 19.05 -47.03
CA ASP A 713 -70.30 19.17 -45.62
C ASP A 713 -69.25 18.54 -44.69
N PHE A 714 -68.58 19.37 -43.88
CA PHE A 714 -67.52 18.93 -42.97
C PHE A 714 -68.03 17.96 -41.89
N ASP A 715 -69.25 18.17 -41.39
CA ASP A 715 -69.83 17.33 -40.34
C ASP A 715 -70.15 15.93 -40.87
N ALA A 716 -70.57 15.84 -42.14
CA ALA A 716 -70.80 14.56 -42.81
C ALA A 716 -69.51 13.73 -42.94
N LYS A 717 -68.36 14.39 -43.15
CA LYS A 717 -67.05 13.72 -43.20
C LYS A 717 -66.64 13.17 -41.84
N GLU A 718 -66.75 13.97 -40.78
CA GLU A 718 -66.37 13.53 -39.44
C GLU A 718 -67.25 12.36 -38.97
N ASN A 719 -68.55 12.40 -39.28
CA ASN A 719 -69.47 11.32 -38.96
C ASN A 719 -69.16 10.02 -39.73
N LEU A 720 -68.73 10.11 -41.00
CA LEU A 720 -68.33 8.94 -41.77
C LEU A 720 -67.04 8.30 -41.25
N VAL A 721 -66.05 9.11 -40.84
CA VAL A 721 -64.82 8.62 -40.20
C VAL A 721 -65.12 7.98 -38.84
N ARG A 722 -65.94 8.62 -38.00
CA ARG A 722 -66.40 8.03 -36.73
C ARG A 722 -67.12 6.70 -36.96
N PHE A 723 -67.93 6.60 -38.00
CA PHE A 723 -68.61 5.36 -38.37
C PHE A 723 -67.63 4.27 -38.81
N LEU A 724 -66.62 4.62 -39.62
CA LEU A 724 -65.54 3.72 -40.02
C LEU A 724 -64.74 3.22 -38.81
N ASP A 725 -64.36 4.11 -37.90
CA ASP A 725 -63.62 3.77 -36.69
C ASP A 725 -64.43 2.92 -35.72
N ALA A 726 -65.74 3.15 -35.62
CA ALA A 726 -66.63 2.35 -34.80
C ALA A 726 -66.76 0.89 -35.28
N GLY A 727 -66.45 0.60 -36.55
CA GLY A 727 -66.39 -0.77 -37.05
C GLY A 727 -67.73 -1.48 -37.12
N HIS A 728 -68.81 -0.76 -37.42
CA HIS A 728 -70.15 -1.31 -37.53
C HIS A 728 -70.28 -2.24 -38.76
N ASP A 729 -70.39 -3.54 -38.53
CA ASP A 729 -70.46 -4.58 -39.57
C ASP A 729 -71.88 -4.81 -40.14
N ASN A 730 -72.91 -4.26 -39.50
CA ASN A 730 -74.29 -4.25 -39.96
C ASN A 730 -74.54 -3.19 -41.06
N TRP A 731 -75.62 -3.34 -41.83
CA TRP A 731 -76.00 -2.34 -42.84
C TRP A 731 -76.70 -1.14 -42.20
N HIS A 732 -76.21 0.06 -42.46
CA HIS A 732 -76.79 1.33 -42.01
C HIS A 732 -77.20 2.20 -43.19
N CYS A 733 -78.19 3.07 -43.03
CA CYS A 733 -78.50 4.03 -44.08
C CYS A 733 -77.41 5.11 -44.16
N LEU A 734 -76.77 5.24 -45.32
CA LEU A 734 -75.68 6.20 -45.53
C LEU A 734 -76.10 7.63 -45.16
N SER A 735 -77.29 8.07 -45.57
CA SER A 735 -77.79 9.41 -45.21
C SER A 735 -77.95 9.62 -43.70
N GLN A 736 -78.26 8.56 -42.93
CA GLN A 736 -78.37 8.67 -41.47
C GLN A 736 -77.00 8.67 -40.80
N VAL A 737 -76.07 7.85 -41.30
CA VAL A 737 -74.66 7.84 -40.86
C VAL A 737 -74.06 9.23 -41.02
N LEU A 738 -74.26 9.87 -42.16
CA LEU A 738 -73.69 11.19 -42.45
C LEU A 738 -74.29 12.30 -41.60
N ASN A 739 -75.57 12.16 -41.23
CA ASN A 739 -76.23 13.08 -40.29
C ASN A 739 -75.88 12.79 -38.81
N GLY A 740 -74.94 11.87 -38.54
CA GLY A 740 -74.45 11.56 -37.19
C GLY A 740 -75.33 10.63 -36.37
N ASP A 741 -76.30 9.93 -37.00
CA ASP A 741 -77.17 8.95 -36.33
C ASP A 741 -76.94 7.53 -36.87
N PRO A 742 -75.85 6.84 -36.44
CA PRO A 742 -75.53 5.50 -36.89
C PRO A 742 -76.41 4.42 -36.26
N ARG A 743 -77.40 4.75 -35.40
CA ARG A 743 -78.15 3.74 -34.64
C ARG A 743 -79.24 3.03 -35.45
N CYS A 744 -79.52 3.49 -36.66
CA CYS A 744 -80.53 2.90 -37.52
C CYS A 744 -79.95 1.78 -38.38
N GLU A 745 -79.79 0.60 -37.78
CA GLU A 745 -79.51 -0.64 -38.52
C GLU A 745 -80.69 -0.98 -39.45
N VAL A 746 -80.36 -1.28 -40.71
CA VAL A 746 -81.32 -1.64 -41.75
C VAL A 746 -81.51 -3.15 -41.74
N ASN A 747 -82.34 -3.64 -40.80
CA ASN A 747 -82.73 -5.05 -40.74
C ASN A 747 -83.84 -5.34 -41.76
N GLY A 748 -83.53 -6.08 -42.84
CA GLY A 748 -84.56 -6.57 -43.79
C GLY A 748 -84.77 -5.74 -45.05
N GLY A 749 -83.78 -4.94 -45.47
CA GLY A 749 -83.70 -4.39 -46.83
C GLY A 749 -84.31 -3.00 -47.05
N ALA A 750 -85.08 -2.46 -46.11
CA ALA A 750 -85.62 -1.09 -46.19
C ALA A 750 -85.27 -0.28 -44.93
N CYS A 751 -84.74 0.93 -45.11
CA CYS A 751 -84.55 1.89 -44.01
C CYS A 751 -85.93 2.41 -43.58
N LEU A 752 -86.17 2.47 -42.26
CA LEU A 752 -87.45 2.98 -41.71
C LEU A 752 -87.80 4.39 -42.19
N THR A 753 -86.78 5.19 -42.48
CA THR A 753 -86.92 6.61 -42.85
C THR A 753 -86.96 6.84 -44.36
N HIS A 754 -86.27 5.98 -45.14
CA HIS A 754 -86.04 6.21 -46.57
C HIS A 754 -86.53 5.05 -47.48
N GLY A 755 -87.14 4.01 -46.91
CA GLY A 755 -87.64 2.86 -47.65
C GLY A 755 -86.53 2.01 -48.28
N SER A 756 -86.86 1.32 -49.39
CA SER A 756 -85.93 0.43 -50.12
C SER A 756 -85.01 1.16 -51.11
N GLY A 757 -85.07 2.50 -51.20
CA GLY A 757 -84.28 3.31 -52.15
C GLY A 757 -83.04 3.97 -51.55
N CYS A 758 -82.70 3.65 -50.30
CA CYS A 758 -81.57 4.24 -49.60
C CYS A 758 -80.26 3.52 -49.90
N VAL A 759 -79.16 4.26 -50.02
CA VAL A 759 -77.83 3.66 -50.04
C VAL A 759 -77.52 3.16 -48.63
N LYS A 760 -77.17 1.88 -48.52
CA LYS A 760 -76.75 1.23 -47.30
C LYS A 760 -75.22 1.17 -47.26
N VAL A 761 -74.64 1.37 -46.08
CA VAL A 761 -73.22 1.32 -45.83
C VAL A 761 -72.92 0.45 -44.61
N ARG A 762 -71.83 -0.31 -44.64
CA ARG A 762 -71.29 -1.04 -43.48
C ARG A 762 -69.77 -0.97 -43.49
N VAL A 763 -69.14 -1.30 -42.36
CA VAL A 763 -67.69 -1.41 -42.24
C VAL A 763 -67.28 -2.88 -42.35
N MET A 764 -66.39 -3.21 -43.28
CA MET A 764 -65.74 -4.52 -43.34
C MET A 764 -64.34 -4.42 -42.75
N GLN A 765 -64.00 -5.35 -41.84
CA GLN A 765 -62.63 -5.56 -41.39
C GLN A 765 -61.92 -6.55 -42.33
N LEU A 766 -61.09 -6.02 -43.22
CA LEU A 766 -60.07 -6.79 -43.92
C LEU A 766 -58.73 -6.57 -43.20
N ASP A 767 -57.60 -6.51 -43.93
CA ASP A 767 -56.32 -6.08 -43.37
C ASP A 767 -56.39 -4.60 -42.88
N GLU A 768 -57.33 -3.82 -43.42
CA GLU A 768 -57.71 -2.47 -42.99
C GLU A 768 -59.25 -2.33 -42.95
N LYS A 769 -59.77 -1.31 -42.23
CA LYS A 769 -61.22 -1.05 -42.16
C LYS A 769 -61.68 -0.34 -43.43
N VAL A 770 -62.67 -0.90 -44.13
CA VAL A 770 -63.20 -0.36 -45.40
C VAL A 770 -64.72 -0.23 -45.38
N LEU A 771 -65.26 0.76 -46.11
CA LEU A 771 -66.71 0.92 -46.29
C LEU A 771 -67.21 0.07 -47.46
N ASP A 772 -68.25 -0.71 -47.22
CA ASP A 772 -68.99 -1.47 -48.22
C ASP A 772 -70.36 -0.83 -48.45
N PHE A 773 -70.83 -0.77 -49.70
CA PHE A 773 -72.05 -0.07 -50.10
C PHE A 773 -73.00 -0.97 -50.89
N THR A 774 -74.31 -0.89 -50.62
CA THR A 774 -75.37 -1.50 -51.45
C THR A 774 -76.59 -0.58 -51.54
N ASN A 775 -77.47 -0.79 -52.51
CA ASN A 775 -78.81 -0.19 -52.52
C ASN A 775 -79.80 -1.00 -51.67
#